data_AF-A0A4P5WL60-F1
#
_entry.id   AF-A0A4P5WL60-F1
#
_cell.length_a   1.000
_cell.length_b   1.000
_cell.length_c   1.000
_cell.angle_alpha   90.00
_cell.angle_beta   90.00
_cell.angle_gamma   90.00
#
_symmetry.space_group_name_H-M   'P 1'
#
loop_
_entity.id
_entity.type
_entity.pdbx_description
1 polymer ?
#
loop_
_entity_poly.entity_id
_entity_poly.type
_entity_poly.pdbx_seq_one_letter_code
_entity_poly.pdbx_strand_id
1 'polypeptide(L)'
;MFCRPGRDCGTEAFSFSGPHRMRTLHLAFLLIAVALDGNGVAAQGPRTESRAPIGTISQTWKPVRDGSAEIAAIDVRTEIAGLPAAAGDRFSLSVPVVYAGVMGIADRTTNLSVRDADGQVPLTVEDDAPAPGGFPYYRHLRATRRVTFPLTYTYRALSQTAQLRSPPFGLFSAAGGISGAGSGFLVVPEGDGVVTTRVQWDLSDLAPGASAVSSFGDGDFTLRGAPSALINGWIMAGVLGRYTSPGGGTFSAAWTGTPAWDPTAEMQWASEMFAWLGKSYGYLNPLPRYRVFIRTGGTRGVGTALDKSFMMTAAPRNAGAPAEGEAPRETITHELGHLFVGQIDAPQGVQSWFSEGLNTYYTRLLPMRGGFTSVADYGKAVNTAFQEYWYGMARHYSADSIAKIGFGDEKVRRMPYIRSSLYLADLDAKIRARSQGRRTLDAMVRELFERRDRGEPFKHETWINAIIKEAGPSARAEFEDLILKGTLTLVPAPDAFGPCFTRRGTPATVVDGTTRAPGFEWVRVPGVADSTCRTWGEAPVPRTLARRRPSVVSTKQTGTFDGVRVPYTATVEEHLLSSRGGSADASLVTIAYLRDGVSDRARRPVTFVFNGGPGSSSSPLHMFGLGPRLTAGESTVPNPHSILDATDLVFIDPVGTGFSRPFTTEAGRRSYWTRSGDAAAVAQAIRNWLRVHGRQRSPRYLAAESYGTVRAGVMLRDQQDLRFDGVILVAVVAGAASNNPDVAADLAYSGALPTMAASAWFHGKGERNVRTVQEVYARATAFAGGDYLAALGKGANLEPAERDRVAARMSALISVPPAFIIARNLRLSKDDWMLNVLADKNLRTGMLDTRVTAVRDTTKTGGLNDPSFNGGAMGFGTSMLAPSLLAGETSPPPTPRAPALEAYLKRDLRFKTLESYRTLNLDINIVWDHEGGSETNSAIAAAMREQPALRLFWTGGYFDLTTPVHAVERAFKQVGMPAARTTVALLPAAHSVFADEASQQILAKQLRTWIR
;
A
#
# COMPACT_ATOMS: atom_id res chain seq x y z
N MET A 1 51.65 -2.03 -26.96
CA MET A 1 53.04 -1.69 -27.33
C MET A 1 53.74 -1.19 -26.08
N PHE A 2 54.95 -1.66 -25.77
CA PHE A 2 55.65 -1.33 -24.51
C PHE A 2 56.39 0.01 -24.59
N CYS A 3 56.31 0.81 -23.53
CA CYS A 3 57.49 1.49 -22.98
C CYS A 3 57.30 1.73 -21.46
N ARG A 4 58.40 1.72 -20.71
CA ARG A 4 58.44 1.73 -19.23
C ARG A 4 58.99 3.07 -18.68
N PRO A 5 58.93 3.32 -17.36
CA PRO A 5 58.85 4.69 -16.82
C PRO A 5 60.18 5.30 -16.35
N GLY A 6 60.14 6.61 -16.09
CA GLY A 6 60.95 7.24 -15.05
C GLY A 6 61.88 8.37 -15.50
N ARG A 7 61.42 9.63 -15.34
CA ARG A 7 62.09 10.70 -14.56
C ARG A 7 61.26 11.99 -14.57
N ASP A 8 61.08 12.52 -13.35
CA ASP A 8 61.00 13.92 -12.88
C ASP A 8 60.39 15.00 -13.81
N CYS A 9 59.33 15.75 -13.46
CA CYS A 9 58.98 16.48 -12.22
C CYS A 9 59.84 17.72 -11.92
N GLY A 10 59.20 18.90 -12.00
CA GLY A 10 59.70 20.23 -11.59
C GLY A 10 58.94 21.33 -12.35
N THR A 11 57.96 22.05 -11.75
CA THR A 11 58.10 23.30 -10.94
C THR A 11 58.65 24.50 -11.76
N GLU A 12 58.08 25.71 -11.75
CA GLU A 12 57.02 26.30 -10.90
C GLU A 12 56.42 27.62 -11.48
N ALA A 13 55.32 28.11 -10.88
CA ALA A 13 54.79 29.50 -10.78
C ALA A 13 54.99 30.55 -11.92
N PHE A 14 53.97 31.31 -12.34
CA PHE A 14 53.42 32.46 -11.56
C PHE A 14 52.02 32.93 -12.01
N SER A 15 51.33 33.68 -11.13
CA SER A 15 50.00 34.34 -11.31
C SER A 15 50.14 35.70 -12.04
N PHE A 16 49.16 36.38 -12.65
CA PHE A 16 47.81 36.76 -12.15
C PHE A 16 46.88 37.30 -13.28
N SER A 17 45.57 37.42 -12.95
CA SER A 17 44.53 38.33 -13.53
C SER A 17 44.09 38.21 -15.01
N GLY A 18 42.77 38.05 -15.21
CA GLY A 18 42.06 38.30 -16.49
C GLY A 18 41.54 39.75 -16.59
N PRO A 19 40.46 40.07 -17.36
CA PRO A 19 39.44 39.16 -17.93
C PRO A 19 38.99 39.42 -19.40
N HIS A 20 38.01 38.61 -19.83
CA HIS A 20 37.06 38.80 -20.96
C HIS A 20 37.43 38.49 -22.43
N ARG A 21 37.02 37.28 -22.84
CA ARG A 21 36.16 36.93 -24.01
C ARG A 21 36.45 37.57 -25.39
N MET A 22 36.89 36.74 -26.34
CA MET A 22 36.08 36.02 -27.37
C MET A 22 36.70 35.97 -28.78
N ARG A 23 36.65 34.77 -29.39
CA ARG A 23 36.59 34.43 -30.84
C ARG A 23 37.83 34.55 -31.75
N THR A 24 38.36 33.37 -32.13
CA THR A 24 38.56 32.88 -33.53
C THR A 24 38.82 31.35 -33.49
N LEU A 25 38.16 30.51 -34.32
CA LEU A 25 38.66 29.82 -35.53
C LEU A 25 39.92 28.94 -35.30
N HIS A 26 40.10 27.72 -35.81
CA HIS A 26 39.31 26.78 -36.64
C HIS A 26 39.38 25.35 -35.98
N LEU A 27 38.96 24.19 -36.54
CA LEU A 27 38.32 23.76 -37.80
C LEU A 27 37.49 22.47 -37.50
N ALA A 28 36.56 22.06 -38.38
CA ALA A 28 36.00 20.70 -38.38
C ALA A 28 35.60 20.26 -39.80
N PHE A 29 36.02 19.07 -40.22
CA PHE A 29 35.64 18.48 -41.52
C PHE A 29 34.43 17.56 -41.38
N LEU A 30 33.66 17.49 -42.46
CA LEU A 30 32.33 16.89 -42.54
C LEU A 30 32.40 15.43 -43.00
N LEU A 31 31.51 14.57 -42.49
CA LEU A 31 30.93 13.48 -43.28
C LEU A 31 29.49 13.19 -42.80
N ILE A 32 28.62 12.90 -43.75
CA ILE A 32 27.17 13.15 -43.66
C ILE A 32 26.39 11.88 -43.31
N ALA A 33 25.42 12.02 -42.40
CA ALA A 33 24.33 11.06 -42.24
C ALA A 33 23.12 11.50 -43.08
N VAL A 34 22.52 10.57 -43.82
CA VAL A 34 21.28 10.79 -44.57
C VAL A 34 20.08 10.44 -43.69
N ALA A 35 19.08 11.31 -43.67
CA ALA A 35 17.84 11.13 -42.93
C ALA A 35 16.76 10.46 -43.79
N LEU A 36 15.80 9.80 -43.12
CA LEU A 36 14.45 9.60 -43.65
C LEU A 36 13.42 9.98 -42.59
N ASP A 37 12.94 11.22 -42.77
CA ASP A 37 11.68 11.84 -42.36
C ASP A 37 10.81 11.22 -41.26
N GLY A 38 10.63 12.02 -40.20
CA GLY A 38 9.41 11.97 -39.39
C GLY A 38 8.34 12.88 -39.99
N ASN A 39 7.13 12.36 -40.19
CA ASN A 39 5.93 13.18 -40.36
C ASN A 39 5.19 13.26 -39.01
N GLY A 40 5.02 14.48 -38.50
CA GLY A 40 4.30 14.70 -37.25
C GLY A 40 2.79 14.53 -37.41
N VAL A 41 2.14 13.90 -36.44
CA VAL A 41 0.68 13.95 -36.28
C VAL A 41 0.37 14.89 -35.13
N ALA A 42 -0.39 15.95 -35.43
CA ALA A 42 -0.82 16.93 -34.44
C ALA A 42 -1.70 16.30 -33.35
N ALA A 43 -1.69 16.89 -32.16
CA ALA A 43 -2.60 16.54 -31.08
C ALA A 43 -4.06 16.75 -31.50
N GLN A 44 -4.74 15.67 -31.88
CA GLN A 44 -6.18 15.65 -32.04
C GLN A 44 -6.84 15.43 -30.68
N GLY A 45 -7.99 16.08 -30.46
CA GLY A 45 -8.80 15.89 -29.26
C GLY A 45 -9.28 14.43 -29.10
N PRO A 46 -9.95 14.09 -27.99
CA PRO A 46 -10.28 12.71 -27.64
C PRO A 46 -11.18 12.08 -28.71
N ARG A 47 -10.55 11.34 -29.63
CA ARG A 47 -11.24 10.35 -30.46
C ARG A 47 -11.68 9.24 -29.52
N THR A 48 -12.97 8.94 -29.52
CA THR A 48 -13.49 7.70 -28.94
C THR A 48 -12.88 6.53 -29.70
N GLU A 49 -11.81 5.95 -29.15
CA GLU A 49 -11.30 4.68 -29.64
C GLU A 49 -12.40 3.63 -29.49
N SER A 50 -12.94 3.20 -30.63
CA SER A 50 -13.66 1.94 -30.72
C SER A 50 -12.72 0.86 -30.21
N ARG A 51 -13.02 0.29 -29.04
CA ARG A 51 -12.26 -0.83 -28.47
C ARG A 51 -12.27 -1.97 -29.47
N ALA A 52 -11.16 -2.16 -30.19
CA ALA A 52 -10.92 -3.40 -30.91
C ALA A 52 -11.05 -4.58 -29.92
N PRO A 53 -11.70 -5.70 -30.33
CA PRO A 53 -11.89 -6.83 -29.45
C PRO A 53 -10.53 -7.36 -28.96
N ILE A 54 -10.39 -7.48 -27.64
CA ILE A 54 -9.17 -8.00 -27.02
C ILE A 54 -9.04 -9.48 -27.37
N GLY A 55 -7.91 -9.85 -27.96
CA GLY A 55 -7.61 -11.24 -28.29
C GLY A 55 -7.72 -12.16 -27.07
N THR A 56 -8.26 -13.36 -27.26
CA THR A 56 -8.48 -14.33 -26.18
C THR A 56 -7.72 -15.62 -26.47
N ILE A 57 -7.02 -16.11 -25.45
CA ILE A 57 -6.34 -17.40 -25.42
C ILE A 57 -7.00 -18.24 -24.32
N SER A 58 -7.36 -19.47 -24.60
CA SER A 58 -7.88 -20.44 -23.62
C SER A 58 -6.95 -21.65 -23.59
N GLN A 59 -6.46 -22.06 -22.43
CA GLN A 59 -5.59 -23.23 -22.27
C GLN A 59 -6.19 -24.23 -21.30
N THR A 60 -6.04 -25.53 -21.60
CA THR A 60 -6.24 -26.63 -20.67
C THR A 60 -4.90 -27.29 -20.39
N TRP A 61 -4.54 -27.42 -19.12
CA TRP A 61 -3.31 -28.06 -18.65
C TRP A 61 -3.66 -29.34 -17.90
N LYS A 62 -3.14 -30.48 -18.39
CA LYS A 62 -3.37 -31.80 -17.81
C LYS A 62 -2.06 -32.47 -17.40
N PRO A 63 -1.73 -32.56 -16.10
CA PRO A 63 -0.69 -33.46 -15.62
C PRO A 63 -1.04 -34.92 -15.96
N VAL A 64 -0.13 -35.65 -16.60
CA VAL A 64 -0.36 -37.04 -17.04
C VAL A 64 0.66 -38.02 -16.47
N ARG A 65 0.19 -39.22 -16.13
CA ARG A 65 1.01 -40.36 -15.69
C ARG A 65 1.31 -41.29 -16.86
N ASP A 66 2.42 -42.00 -16.78
CA ASP A 66 2.85 -43.08 -17.70
C ASP A 66 2.65 -44.48 -17.08
N GLY A 67 1.79 -44.59 -16.07
CA GLY A 67 1.63 -45.78 -15.23
C GLY A 67 2.49 -45.76 -13.96
N SER A 68 3.39 -44.79 -13.80
CA SER A 68 4.18 -44.62 -12.57
C SER A 68 3.47 -43.81 -11.47
N ALA A 69 4.06 -43.84 -10.27
CA ALA A 69 3.61 -43.07 -9.10
C ALA A 69 3.94 -41.56 -9.21
N GLU A 70 4.78 -41.16 -10.15
CA GLU A 70 5.11 -39.76 -10.46
C GLU A 70 4.39 -39.31 -11.75
N ILE A 71 4.47 -38.02 -12.06
CA ILE A 71 3.84 -37.40 -13.23
C ILE A 71 4.90 -37.28 -14.34
N ALA A 72 4.62 -37.90 -15.48
CA ALA A 72 5.56 -38.00 -16.60
C ALA A 72 5.59 -36.72 -17.45
N ALA A 73 4.45 -36.02 -17.59
CA ALA A 73 4.35 -34.83 -18.42
C ALA A 73 3.18 -33.91 -18.03
N ILE A 74 3.11 -32.74 -18.66
CA ILE A 74 1.86 -31.96 -18.78
C ILE A 74 1.46 -31.92 -20.26
N ASP A 75 0.24 -32.36 -20.56
CA ASP A 75 -0.41 -32.08 -21.84
C ASP A 75 -1.02 -30.69 -21.80
N VAL A 76 -0.70 -29.88 -22.80
CA VAL A 76 -1.23 -28.52 -22.96
C VAL A 76 -2.00 -28.44 -24.27
N ARG A 77 -3.27 -28.03 -24.16
CA ARG A 77 -4.11 -27.63 -25.30
C ARG A 77 -4.39 -26.15 -25.20
N THR A 78 -4.15 -25.42 -26.28
CA THR A 78 -4.41 -23.98 -26.38
C THR A 78 -5.31 -23.68 -27.58
N GLU A 79 -6.33 -22.87 -27.36
CA GLU A 79 -7.18 -22.27 -28.39
C GLU A 79 -6.99 -20.75 -28.39
N ILE A 80 -6.78 -20.15 -29.55
CA ILE A 80 -6.64 -18.70 -29.74
C ILE A 80 -7.82 -18.25 -30.59
N ALA A 81 -8.72 -17.46 -30.02
CA ALA A 81 -9.86 -16.87 -30.73
C ALA A 81 -9.45 -15.66 -31.60
N GLY A 82 -8.29 -15.07 -31.31
CA GLY A 82 -7.67 -13.99 -32.08
C GLY A 82 -6.54 -13.33 -31.29
N LEU A 83 -5.65 -12.63 -31.99
CA LEU A 83 -4.58 -11.82 -31.41
C LEU A 83 -4.68 -10.37 -31.93
N PRO A 84 -4.25 -9.36 -31.15
CA PRO A 84 -3.96 -8.03 -31.69
C PRO A 84 -2.97 -8.15 -32.85
N ALA A 85 -3.10 -7.29 -33.87
CA ALA A 85 -2.35 -7.39 -35.12
C ALA A 85 -0.84 -7.57 -34.87
N ALA A 86 -0.33 -8.76 -35.19
CA ALA A 86 1.06 -9.12 -34.89
C ALA A 86 2.03 -8.30 -35.73
N ALA A 87 3.18 -7.94 -35.13
CA ALA A 87 4.29 -7.30 -35.82
C ALA A 87 5.03 -8.32 -36.72
N GLY A 88 4.37 -8.74 -37.81
CA GLY A 88 4.88 -9.71 -38.77
C GLY A 88 3.73 -10.42 -39.49
N ASP A 89 3.87 -10.64 -40.80
CA ASP A 89 2.81 -11.18 -41.68
C ASP A 89 2.35 -12.63 -41.37
N ARG A 90 2.99 -13.32 -40.40
CA ARG A 90 2.74 -14.73 -40.09
C ARG A 90 2.79 -15.02 -38.59
N PHE A 91 1.88 -15.87 -38.14
CA PHE A 91 1.82 -16.36 -36.76
C PHE A 91 3.11 -17.12 -36.39
N SER A 92 3.62 -16.88 -35.18
CA SER A 92 4.79 -17.55 -34.63
C SER A 92 4.57 -17.94 -33.17
N LEU A 93 5.14 -19.07 -32.76
CA LEU A 93 5.27 -19.51 -31.37
C LEU A 93 6.74 -19.43 -30.94
N SER A 94 6.99 -19.30 -29.64
CA SER A 94 8.32 -19.39 -29.03
C SER A 94 8.32 -20.39 -27.88
N VAL A 95 9.41 -21.14 -27.75
CA VAL A 95 9.70 -22.03 -26.62
C VAL A 95 11.19 -21.92 -26.24
N PRO A 96 11.56 -21.82 -24.95
CA PRO A 96 12.98 -21.79 -24.57
C PRO A 96 13.70 -23.07 -25.00
N VAL A 97 14.95 -22.96 -25.49
CA VAL A 97 15.82 -24.14 -25.68
C VAL A 97 16.61 -24.38 -24.40
N VAL A 98 17.20 -23.29 -23.87
CA VAL A 98 17.84 -23.23 -22.56
C VAL A 98 17.20 -22.09 -21.77
N TYR A 99 17.04 -22.27 -20.46
CA TYR A 99 16.66 -21.20 -19.55
C TYR A 99 17.37 -21.36 -18.21
N ALA A 100 18.26 -20.42 -17.86
CA ALA A 100 19.01 -20.40 -16.60
C ALA A 100 19.65 -21.76 -16.22
N GLY A 101 20.42 -22.35 -17.14
CA GLY A 101 21.09 -23.64 -16.96
C GLY A 101 20.20 -24.89 -17.12
N VAL A 102 18.87 -24.73 -17.25
CA VAL A 102 17.96 -25.83 -17.62
C VAL A 102 18.04 -26.03 -19.13
N MET A 103 18.59 -27.16 -19.56
CA MET A 103 18.84 -27.49 -20.96
C MET A 103 17.66 -28.27 -21.59
N GLY A 104 17.58 -28.26 -22.92
CA GLY A 104 16.67 -29.11 -23.70
C GLY A 104 15.21 -28.94 -23.32
N ILE A 105 14.75 -27.70 -23.11
CA ILE A 105 13.35 -27.39 -22.80
C ILE A 105 12.48 -27.60 -24.05
N ALA A 106 12.89 -26.99 -25.16
CA ALA A 106 12.27 -27.17 -26.48
C ALA A 106 12.24 -28.65 -26.91
N ASP A 107 13.31 -29.41 -26.66
CA ASP A 107 13.40 -30.82 -27.07
C ASP A 107 12.54 -31.77 -26.21
N ARG A 108 12.13 -31.32 -25.02
CA ARG A 108 11.11 -31.97 -24.17
C ARG A 108 9.68 -31.56 -24.51
N THR A 109 9.48 -30.71 -25.50
CA THR A 109 8.18 -30.37 -26.07
C THR A 109 7.88 -31.33 -27.22
N THR A 110 7.09 -32.37 -26.92
CA THR A 110 6.75 -33.43 -27.87
C THR A 110 5.33 -33.26 -28.42
N ASN A 111 5.03 -33.91 -29.55
CA ASN A 111 3.70 -33.92 -30.17
C ASN A 111 3.09 -32.53 -30.44
N LEU A 112 3.94 -31.52 -30.72
CA LEU A 112 3.47 -30.18 -31.09
C LEU A 112 2.69 -30.25 -32.41
N SER A 113 1.41 -29.85 -32.37
CA SER A 113 0.54 -29.75 -33.54
C SER A 113 -0.20 -28.42 -33.50
N VAL A 114 -0.35 -27.78 -34.67
CA VAL A 114 -1.06 -26.51 -34.86
C VAL A 114 -2.08 -26.70 -35.97
N ARG A 115 -3.32 -26.24 -35.76
CA ARG A 115 -4.45 -26.42 -36.67
C ARG A 115 -5.39 -25.22 -36.64
N ASP A 116 -5.81 -24.75 -37.81
CA ASP A 116 -6.90 -23.79 -37.99
C ASP A 116 -8.05 -24.39 -38.83
N ALA A 117 -8.96 -23.55 -39.31
CA ALA A 117 -10.10 -23.95 -40.13
C ALA A 117 -9.65 -24.63 -41.45
N ASP A 118 -8.50 -24.23 -41.99
CA ASP A 118 -7.90 -24.74 -43.23
C ASP A 118 -7.09 -26.03 -43.02
N GLY A 119 -7.10 -26.57 -41.79
CA GLY A 119 -6.41 -27.81 -41.42
C GLY A 119 -5.07 -27.56 -40.73
N GLN A 120 -4.12 -28.47 -40.90
CA GLN A 120 -2.83 -28.39 -40.21
C GLN A 120 -2.03 -27.16 -40.69
N VAL A 121 -1.34 -26.50 -39.77
CA VAL A 121 -0.46 -25.36 -40.03
C VAL A 121 0.99 -25.86 -39.95
N PRO A 122 1.73 -25.98 -41.07
CA PRO A 122 3.14 -26.36 -41.02
C PRO A 122 3.98 -25.23 -40.41
N LEU A 123 5.02 -25.61 -39.67
CA LEU A 123 5.92 -24.69 -38.97
C LEU A 123 7.35 -24.84 -39.50
N THR A 124 8.07 -23.73 -39.66
CA THR A 124 9.54 -23.70 -39.74
C THR A 124 10.14 -23.47 -38.36
N VAL A 125 11.24 -24.16 -38.07
CA VAL A 125 11.99 -24.06 -36.82
C VAL A 125 13.23 -23.19 -37.05
N GLU A 126 13.48 -22.25 -36.14
CA GLU A 126 14.64 -21.37 -36.11
C GLU A 126 15.06 -21.19 -34.63
N ASP A 127 16.29 -21.56 -34.27
CA ASP A 127 16.80 -21.38 -32.90
C ASP A 127 17.67 -20.11 -32.85
N ASP A 128 17.53 -19.31 -31.78
CA ASP A 128 18.44 -18.23 -31.41
C ASP A 128 19.89 -18.72 -31.35
N ALA A 129 20.84 -17.81 -31.59
CA ALA A 129 22.25 -18.08 -31.32
C ALA A 129 22.47 -18.41 -29.82
N PRO A 130 23.11 -19.55 -29.46
CA PRO A 130 23.24 -19.95 -28.07
C PRO A 130 23.98 -18.93 -27.20
N ALA A 131 23.33 -18.49 -26.12
CA ALA A 131 23.95 -17.60 -25.14
C ALA A 131 24.99 -18.37 -24.28
N PRO A 132 26.22 -17.85 -24.11
CA PRO A 132 27.24 -18.50 -23.27
C PRO A 132 26.80 -18.54 -21.80
N GLY A 133 27.43 -19.40 -21.00
CA GLY A 133 27.12 -19.53 -19.57
C GLY A 133 25.76 -20.15 -19.22
N GLY A 134 24.98 -20.61 -20.21
CA GLY A 134 23.67 -21.24 -19.98
C GLY A 134 22.52 -20.24 -19.76
N PHE A 135 22.65 -19.01 -20.26
CA PHE A 135 21.58 -18.02 -20.24
C PHE A 135 20.47 -18.33 -21.27
N PRO A 136 19.27 -17.73 -21.12
CA PRO A 136 18.14 -18.02 -22.01
C PRO A 136 18.38 -17.72 -23.49
N TYR A 137 17.96 -18.65 -24.35
CA TYR A 137 17.78 -18.49 -25.80
C TYR A 137 16.63 -19.40 -26.28
N TYR A 138 15.96 -19.02 -27.36
CA TYR A 138 14.64 -19.55 -27.73
C TYR A 138 14.64 -20.27 -29.09
N ARG A 139 13.62 -21.12 -29.27
CA ARG A 139 13.24 -21.77 -30.52
C ARG A 139 11.97 -21.10 -31.03
N HIS A 140 12.07 -20.51 -32.21
CA HIS A 140 10.99 -19.86 -32.94
C HIS A 140 10.34 -20.85 -33.90
N LEU A 141 9.01 -20.87 -33.89
CA LEU A 141 8.16 -21.82 -34.59
C LEU A 141 7.19 -21.01 -35.45
N ARG A 142 7.61 -20.69 -36.68
CA ARG A 142 6.91 -19.74 -37.57
C ARG A 142 6.01 -20.48 -38.56
N ALA A 143 4.77 -20.03 -38.73
CA ALA A 143 3.85 -20.61 -39.70
C ALA A 143 4.33 -20.42 -41.15
N THR A 144 4.27 -21.47 -41.98
CA THR A 144 4.65 -21.39 -43.40
C THR A 144 3.62 -20.65 -44.26
N ARG A 145 2.39 -20.50 -43.76
CA ARG A 145 1.26 -19.81 -44.39
C ARG A 145 0.60 -18.83 -43.40
N ARG A 146 -0.28 -17.95 -43.90
CA ARG A 146 -1.21 -17.21 -43.02
C ARG A 146 -2.14 -18.21 -42.33
N VAL A 147 -2.53 -17.89 -41.09
CA VAL A 147 -3.44 -18.70 -40.28
C VAL A 147 -4.82 -18.05 -40.21
N THR A 148 -5.85 -18.87 -40.06
CA THR A 148 -7.21 -18.43 -39.72
C THR A 148 -7.46 -18.60 -38.21
N PHE A 149 -8.32 -17.76 -37.64
CA PHE A 149 -8.76 -17.89 -36.24
C PHE A 149 -10.23 -18.37 -36.21
N PRO A 150 -10.63 -19.23 -35.25
CA PRO A 150 -9.84 -19.71 -34.12
C PRO A 150 -8.75 -20.73 -34.52
N LEU A 151 -7.60 -20.62 -33.86
CA LEU A 151 -6.42 -21.47 -34.05
C LEU A 151 -6.24 -22.35 -32.81
N THR A 152 -6.04 -23.65 -32.98
CA THR A 152 -5.69 -24.57 -31.88
C THR A 152 -4.24 -25.03 -32.00
N TYR A 153 -3.52 -25.09 -30.87
CA TYR A 153 -2.27 -25.85 -30.79
C TYR A 153 -2.21 -26.74 -29.55
N THR A 154 -1.58 -27.90 -29.68
CA THR A 154 -1.44 -28.91 -28.61
C THR A 154 -0.01 -29.40 -28.54
N TYR A 155 0.50 -29.69 -27.34
CA TYR A 155 1.81 -30.33 -27.12
C TYR A 155 1.86 -31.07 -25.78
N ARG A 156 2.84 -31.96 -25.64
CA ARG A 156 3.18 -32.66 -24.40
C ARG A 156 4.54 -32.21 -23.89
N ALA A 157 4.57 -31.55 -22.74
CA ALA A 157 5.78 -31.12 -22.06
C ALA A 157 6.28 -32.19 -21.08
N LEU A 158 7.41 -32.83 -21.39
CA LEU A 158 7.98 -33.90 -20.55
C LEU A 158 8.62 -33.35 -19.27
N SER A 159 8.28 -34.00 -18.15
CA SER A 159 8.93 -33.82 -16.85
C SER A 159 10.40 -34.23 -16.93
N GLN A 160 11.27 -33.55 -16.17
CA GLN A 160 12.68 -33.94 -16.10
C GLN A 160 12.85 -35.21 -15.24
N THR A 161 13.48 -36.23 -15.82
CA THR A 161 13.78 -37.52 -15.17
C THR A 161 15.16 -37.57 -14.50
N ALA A 162 15.98 -36.54 -14.67
CA ALA A 162 17.36 -36.47 -14.17
C ALA A 162 17.48 -35.63 -12.88
N GLN A 163 18.62 -35.77 -12.20
CA GLN A 163 18.94 -35.04 -10.97
C GLN A 163 18.78 -33.51 -11.14
N LEU A 164 18.06 -32.89 -10.21
CA LEU A 164 17.75 -31.45 -10.19
C LEU A 164 19.01 -30.58 -10.25
N ARG A 165 19.29 -30.02 -11.42
CA ARG A 165 20.28 -28.95 -11.59
C ARG A 165 19.74 -27.63 -11.03
N SER A 166 20.66 -26.80 -10.53
CA SER A 166 20.36 -25.47 -9.97
C SER A 166 20.77 -24.39 -10.97
N PRO A 167 20.02 -23.27 -11.10
CA PRO A 167 18.77 -22.95 -10.42
C PRO A 167 17.58 -23.78 -10.94
N PRO A 168 16.66 -24.19 -10.05
CA PRO A 168 15.74 -25.30 -10.29
C PRO A 168 14.46 -24.98 -11.12
N PHE A 169 14.55 -24.14 -12.17
CA PHE A 169 13.41 -23.63 -12.97
C PHE A 169 12.53 -24.68 -13.65
N GLY A 170 13.11 -25.78 -14.13
CA GLY A 170 12.43 -26.69 -15.05
C GLY A 170 11.29 -27.51 -14.41
N LEU A 171 10.41 -28.02 -15.28
CA LEU A 171 9.32 -28.93 -14.92
C LEU A 171 9.86 -30.23 -14.31
N PHE A 172 9.40 -30.60 -13.12
CA PHE A 172 9.86 -31.77 -12.37
C PHE A 172 8.72 -32.34 -11.50
N SER A 173 8.63 -33.66 -11.44
CA SER A 173 7.67 -34.38 -10.57
C SER A 173 8.33 -34.81 -9.27
N ALA A 174 7.66 -34.61 -8.15
CA ALA A 174 8.07 -35.12 -6.86
C ALA A 174 6.89 -35.31 -5.91
N ALA A 175 6.89 -36.45 -5.20
CA ALA A 175 5.86 -36.85 -4.26
C ALA A 175 4.47 -36.94 -4.91
N GLY A 176 4.42 -37.44 -6.14
CA GLY A 176 3.18 -37.59 -6.92
C GLY A 176 2.53 -36.27 -7.37
N GLY A 177 3.24 -35.14 -7.24
CA GLY A 177 2.86 -33.82 -7.74
C GLY A 177 3.93 -33.23 -8.66
N ILE A 178 3.56 -32.29 -9.53
CA ILE A 178 4.43 -31.70 -10.55
C ILE A 178 4.54 -30.18 -10.37
N SER A 179 5.71 -29.61 -10.64
CA SER A 179 5.92 -28.17 -10.58
C SER A 179 7.10 -27.68 -11.43
N GLY A 180 7.04 -26.43 -11.85
CA GLY A 180 8.04 -25.76 -12.69
C GLY A 180 7.69 -24.29 -12.94
N ALA A 181 8.65 -23.51 -13.41
CA ALA A 181 8.38 -22.21 -14.01
C ALA A 181 7.74 -22.38 -15.39
N GLY A 182 6.92 -21.43 -15.84
CA GLY A 182 6.40 -21.41 -17.20
C GLY A 182 7.52 -21.40 -18.25
N SER A 183 8.62 -20.69 -18.00
CA SER A 183 9.84 -20.72 -18.81
C SER A 183 10.53 -22.09 -18.87
N GLY A 184 10.15 -23.04 -18.02
CA GLY A 184 10.69 -24.40 -18.00
C GLY A 184 9.96 -25.40 -18.91
N PHE A 185 8.83 -25.03 -19.53
CA PHE A 185 8.03 -25.94 -20.37
C PHE A 185 6.97 -25.32 -21.30
N LEU A 186 6.61 -24.03 -21.20
CA LEU A 186 5.51 -23.46 -21.99
C LEU A 186 5.94 -23.04 -23.41
N VAL A 187 5.08 -23.37 -24.37
CA VAL A 187 5.07 -22.82 -25.74
C VAL A 187 4.06 -21.67 -25.80
N VAL A 188 4.51 -20.47 -26.14
CA VAL A 188 3.68 -19.24 -26.13
C VAL A 188 3.68 -18.53 -27.50
N PRO A 189 2.58 -17.86 -27.91
CA PRO A 189 2.58 -17.01 -29.09
C PRO A 189 3.54 -15.82 -28.97
N GLU A 190 4.19 -15.47 -30.07
CA GLU A 190 5.04 -14.28 -30.15
C GLU A 190 4.18 -13.01 -30.30
N GLY A 191 4.57 -11.95 -29.58
CA GLY A 191 3.92 -10.64 -29.63
C GLY A 191 3.84 -9.96 -28.27
N ASP A 192 3.77 -8.63 -28.29
CA ASP A 192 3.60 -7.74 -27.13
C ASP A 192 2.13 -7.30 -26.91
N GLY A 193 1.26 -7.61 -27.87
CA GLY A 193 -0.17 -7.28 -27.83
C GLY A 193 -0.90 -7.83 -26.60
N VAL A 194 -1.74 -6.99 -25.99
CA VAL A 194 -2.51 -7.36 -24.79
C VAL A 194 -3.64 -8.33 -25.15
N VAL A 195 -3.57 -9.55 -24.59
CA VAL A 195 -4.61 -10.59 -24.67
C VAL A 195 -5.22 -10.88 -23.29
N THR A 196 -6.33 -11.62 -23.30
CA THR A 196 -6.87 -12.29 -22.10
C THR A 196 -6.60 -13.79 -22.22
N THR A 197 -5.73 -14.31 -21.35
CA THR A 197 -5.39 -15.74 -21.30
C THR A 197 -6.13 -16.39 -20.14
N ARG A 198 -6.99 -17.37 -20.44
CA ARG A 198 -7.65 -18.23 -19.44
C ARG A 198 -6.92 -19.56 -19.38
N VAL A 199 -6.68 -20.09 -18.18
CA VAL A 199 -6.05 -21.39 -17.96
C VAL A 199 -6.94 -22.23 -17.06
N GLN A 200 -7.24 -23.44 -17.52
CA GLN A 200 -8.03 -24.44 -16.82
C GLN A 200 -7.18 -25.68 -16.52
N TRP A 201 -7.38 -26.30 -15.36
CA TRP A 201 -6.69 -27.52 -14.98
C TRP A 201 -7.57 -28.76 -15.15
N ASP A 202 -7.09 -29.74 -15.91
CA ASP A 202 -7.60 -31.12 -15.82
C ASP A 202 -6.71 -31.90 -14.85
N LEU A 203 -7.25 -32.24 -13.68
CA LEU A 203 -6.55 -32.99 -12.63
C LEU A 203 -6.98 -34.46 -12.57
N SER A 204 -7.68 -35.00 -13.58
CA SER A 204 -8.28 -36.34 -13.55
C SER A 204 -7.28 -37.48 -13.29
N ASP A 205 -6.02 -37.29 -13.68
CA ASP A 205 -4.97 -38.32 -13.59
C ASP A 205 -4.14 -38.18 -12.30
N LEU A 206 -4.52 -37.26 -11.41
CA LEU A 206 -3.90 -37.06 -10.09
C LEU A 206 -4.62 -37.84 -9.00
N ALA A 207 -3.96 -37.98 -7.85
CA ALA A 207 -4.54 -38.65 -6.68
C ALA A 207 -5.75 -37.86 -6.13
N PRO A 208 -6.74 -38.55 -5.51
CA PRO A 208 -7.87 -37.88 -4.85
C PRO A 208 -7.40 -36.81 -3.85
N GLY A 209 -8.07 -35.65 -3.85
CA GLY A 209 -7.68 -34.49 -3.05
C GLY A 209 -6.54 -33.65 -3.65
N ALA A 210 -6.07 -33.96 -4.87
CA ALA A 210 -5.16 -33.09 -5.58
C ALA A 210 -5.78 -31.72 -5.90
N SER A 211 -4.94 -30.69 -5.91
CA SER A 211 -5.29 -29.33 -6.32
C SER A 211 -4.15 -28.72 -7.13
N ALA A 212 -4.44 -27.64 -7.84
CA ALA A 212 -3.44 -26.85 -8.56
C ALA A 212 -3.33 -25.43 -8.01
N VAL A 213 -2.18 -24.82 -8.24
CA VAL A 213 -1.85 -23.46 -7.80
C VAL A 213 -0.71 -22.90 -8.65
N SER A 214 -0.82 -21.61 -8.99
CA SER A 214 0.20 -20.88 -9.75
C SER A 214 0.51 -19.53 -9.10
N SER A 215 1.51 -18.81 -9.61
CA SER A 215 1.76 -17.41 -9.21
C SER A 215 0.59 -16.47 -9.53
N PHE A 216 -0.35 -16.91 -10.38
CA PHE A 216 -1.48 -16.12 -10.86
C PHE A 216 -2.79 -16.41 -10.11
N GLY A 217 -2.92 -17.56 -9.44
CA GLY A 217 -4.14 -17.95 -8.74
C GLY A 217 -4.13 -19.38 -8.19
N ASP A 218 -5.22 -19.75 -7.52
CA ASP A 218 -5.49 -21.12 -7.07
C ASP A 218 -6.42 -21.80 -8.07
N GLY A 219 -6.08 -23.01 -8.50
CA GLY A 219 -6.79 -23.69 -9.59
C GLY A 219 -6.73 -22.90 -10.89
N ASP A 220 -7.88 -22.78 -11.55
CA ASP A 220 -8.07 -22.04 -12.79
C ASP A 220 -7.82 -20.54 -12.60
N PHE A 221 -7.23 -19.89 -13.60
CA PHE A 221 -6.91 -18.47 -13.53
C PHE A 221 -7.09 -17.74 -14.87
N THR A 222 -7.21 -16.42 -14.80
CA THR A 222 -7.23 -15.54 -15.97
C THR A 222 -6.17 -14.46 -15.82
N LEU A 223 -5.32 -14.32 -16.84
CA LEU A 223 -4.26 -13.33 -16.92
C LEU A 223 -4.55 -12.35 -18.07
N ARG A 224 -4.20 -11.07 -17.89
CA ARG A 224 -4.27 -10.05 -18.95
C ARG A 224 -2.89 -9.44 -19.15
N GLY A 225 -2.38 -9.49 -20.37
CA GLY A 225 -1.03 -9.02 -20.72
C GLY A 225 -0.58 -9.59 -22.07
N ALA A 226 0.72 -9.50 -22.38
CA ALA A 226 1.30 -10.22 -23.50
C ALA A 226 1.22 -11.75 -23.27
N PRO A 227 1.11 -12.60 -24.30
CA PRO A 227 1.05 -14.05 -24.15
C PRO A 227 2.26 -14.64 -23.40
N SER A 228 3.42 -14.01 -23.56
CA SER A 228 4.67 -14.35 -22.86
C SER A 228 4.63 -14.17 -21.35
N ALA A 229 3.66 -13.43 -20.79
CA ALA A 229 3.58 -13.20 -19.34
C ALA A 229 3.44 -14.49 -18.52
N LEU A 230 2.91 -15.58 -19.09
CA LEU A 230 2.83 -16.90 -18.45
C LEU A 230 4.20 -17.48 -18.10
N ILE A 231 5.27 -17.18 -18.86
CA ILE A 231 6.59 -17.80 -18.64
C ILE A 231 7.24 -17.33 -17.33
N ASN A 232 6.79 -16.18 -16.81
CA ASN A 232 7.26 -15.57 -15.56
C ASN A 232 6.48 -16.02 -14.31
N GLY A 233 5.61 -17.03 -14.43
CA GLY A 233 4.89 -17.63 -13.31
C GLY A 233 5.42 -19.01 -12.94
N TRP A 234 5.29 -19.36 -11.66
CA TRP A 234 5.48 -20.72 -11.16
C TRP A 234 4.15 -21.49 -11.19
N ILE A 235 4.20 -22.80 -11.42
CA ILE A 235 3.04 -23.70 -11.37
C ILE A 235 3.32 -24.90 -10.46
N MET A 236 2.26 -25.42 -9.82
CA MET A 236 2.31 -26.63 -8.99
C MET A 236 0.94 -27.32 -8.99
N ALA A 237 0.93 -28.64 -9.16
CA ALA A 237 -0.28 -29.46 -9.05
C ALA A 237 0.02 -30.81 -8.37
N GLY A 238 -0.88 -31.28 -7.51
CA GLY A 238 -0.69 -32.50 -6.72
C GLY A 238 -1.51 -32.47 -5.43
N VAL A 239 -1.24 -33.39 -4.51
CA VAL A 239 -1.72 -33.25 -3.11
C VAL A 239 -0.81 -32.25 -2.41
N LEU A 240 -1.34 -31.06 -2.11
CA LEU A 240 -0.53 -29.92 -1.67
C LEU A 240 -0.78 -29.58 -0.19
N GLY A 241 0.31 -29.44 0.57
CA GLY A 241 0.27 -28.66 1.80
C GLY A 241 0.19 -27.16 1.48
N ARG A 242 -0.43 -26.38 2.38
CA ARG A 242 -0.74 -24.97 2.14
C ARG A 242 -0.54 -24.12 3.40
N TYR A 243 -0.11 -22.88 3.20
CA TYR A 243 -0.08 -21.83 4.22
C TYR A 243 -0.71 -20.54 3.67
N THR A 244 -1.40 -19.79 4.53
CA THR A 244 -1.93 -18.46 4.21
C THR A 244 -1.76 -17.55 5.42
N SER A 245 -1.22 -16.35 5.22
CA SER A 245 -0.98 -15.41 6.33
C SER A 245 -2.28 -14.93 6.98
N PRO A 246 -2.33 -14.78 8.32
CA PRO A 246 -3.45 -14.16 9.01
C PRO A 246 -3.82 -12.79 8.43
N GLY A 247 -5.12 -12.48 8.36
CA GLY A 247 -5.60 -11.16 7.96
C GLY A 247 -5.83 -10.89 6.47
N GLY A 248 -5.87 -11.92 5.60
CA GLY A 248 -6.48 -11.77 4.25
C GLY A 248 -5.69 -12.26 3.04
N GLY A 249 -4.64 -13.09 3.22
CA GLY A 249 -4.03 -13.82 2.10
C GLY A 249 -3.11 -13.02 1.17
N THR A 250 -2.51 -11.93 1.65
CA THR A 250 -1.44 -11.22 0.92
C THR A 250 -0.17 -12.08 0.79
N PHE A 251 0.07 -13.01 1.71
CA PHE A 251 1.13 -14.00 1.61
C PHE A 251 0.55 -15.41 1.69
N SER A 252 1.02 -16.30 0.82
CA SER A 252 0.60 -17.71 0.78
C SER A 252 1.77 -18.62 0.40
N ALA A 253 1.68 -19.90 0.77
CA ALA A 253 2.61 -20.90 0.30
C ALA A 253 1.90 -22.21 -0.07
N ALA A 254 2.49 -22.97 -0.98
CA ALA A 254 2.05 -24.30 -1.35
C ALA A 254 3.26 -25.24 -1.53
N TRP A 255 3.10 -26.52 -1.18
CA TRP A 255 4.18 -27.48 -1.28
C TRP A 255 3.73 -28.90 -1.62
N THR A 256 4.55 -29.63 -2.36
CA THR A 256 4.39 -31.07 -2.54
C THR A 256 5.06 -31.84 -1.39
N GLY A 257 4.60 -33.06 -1.14
CA GLY A 257 5.23 -33.97 -0.18
C GLY A 257 5.29 -33.44 1.27
N THR A 258 6.30 -33.90 2.02
CA THR A 258 6.54 -33.49 3.41
C THR A 258 7.98 -32.98 3.55
N PRO A 259 8.20 -31.66 3.71
CA PRO A 259 9.51 -31.08 4.01
C PRO A 259 10.10 -31.59 5.33
N ALA A 260 11.44 -31.67 5.41
CA ALA A 260 12.17 -32.11 6.60
C ALA A 260 11.99 -31.20 7.84
N TRP A 261 11.78 -29.91 7.62
CA TRP A 261 11.42 -28.89 8.63
C TRP A 261 9.91 -28.62 8.58
N ASP A 262 9.34 -27.94 9.59
CA ASP A 262 7.91 -27.58 9.58
C ASP A 262 7.65 -26.43 8.59
N PRO A 263 6.96 -26.67 7.45
CA PRO A 263 6.68 -25.63 6.48
C PRO A 263 5.67 -24.60 6.99
N THR A 264 4.84 -24.92 7.99
CA THR A 264 3.83 -24.00 8.52
C THR A 264 4.50 -22.92 9.36
N ALA A 265 5.34 -23.31 10.31
CA ALA A 265 6.11 -22.39 11.15
C ALA A 265 7.06 -21.51 10.32
N GLU A 266 7.74 -22.09 9.33
CA GLU A 266 8.70 -21.35 8.50
C GLU A 266 8.01 -20.42 7.50
N MET A 267 6.83 -20.76 6.99
CA MET A 267 6.02 -19.84 6.17
C MET A 267 5.32 -18.77 6.99
N GLN A 268 5.01 -19.03 8.28
CA GLN A 268 4.64 -17.97 9.21
C GLN A 268 5.77 -16.95 9.39
N TRP A 269 6.98 -17.42 9.76
CA TRP A 269 8.18 -16.57 9.87
C TRP A 269 8.43 -15.76 8.59
N ALA A 270 8.34 -16.41 7.42
CA ALA A 270 8.49 -15.74 6.13
C ALA A 270 7.42 -14.67 5.88
N SER A 271 6.16 -14.91 6.30
CA SER A 271 5.06 -13.94 6.17
C SER A 271 5.23 -12.73 7.08
N GLU A 272 5.74 -12.94 8.31
CA GLU A 272 6.05 -11.87 9.26
C GLU A 272 7.20 -11.00 8.74
N MET A 273 8.25 -11.63 8.19
CA MET A 273 9.34 -10.93 7.54
C MET A 273 8.88 -10.16 6.30
N PHE A 274 8.06 -10.77 5.43
CA PHE A 274 7.49 -10.12 4.25
C PHE A 274 6.64 -8.89 4.64
N ALA A 275 5.80 -9.01 5.67
CA ALA A 275 5.02 -7.91 6.21
C ALA A 275 5.91 -6.81 6.81
N TRP A 276 7.03 -7.15 7.47
CA TRP A 276 8.00 -6.19 7.97
C TRP A 276 8.73 -5.45 6.83
N LEU A 277 9.13 -6.17 5.76
CA LEU A 277 9.79 -5.57 4.59
C LEU A 277 8.91 -4.50 3.93
N GLY A 278 7.62 -4.79 3.70
CA GLY A 278 6.67 -3.81 3.14
C GLY A 278 6.45 -2.58 4.03
N LYS A 279 6.49 -2.76 5.36
CA LYS A 279 6.40 -1.66 6.36
C LYS A 279 7.64 -0.76 6.39
N SER A 280 8.82 -1.33 6.16
CA SER A 280 10.11 -0.62 6.18
C SER A 280 10.45 0.07 4.86
N TYR A 281 10.03 -0.50 3.73
CA TYR A 281 10.35 -0.06 2.37
C TYR A 281 9.09 0.26 1.57
N GLY A 282 8.44 1.37 1.94
CA GLY A 282 7.08 1.75 1.53
C GLY A 282 6.80 2.01 0.05
N TYR A 283 7.75 1.82 -0.88
CA TYR A 283 7.43 1.71 -2.31
C TYR A 283 6.75 0.37 -2.66
N LEU A 284 6.80 -0.61 -1.74
CA LEU A 284 6.05 -1.86 -1.82
C LEU A 284 4.70 -1.81 -1.06
N ASN A 285 4.10 -0.63 -0.89
CA ASN A 285 2.84 -0.47 -0.16
C ASN A 285 1.72 0.06 -1.08
N PRO A 286 0.62 -0.68 -1.32
CA PRO A 286 0.27 -1.98 -0.71
C PRO A 286 1.16 -3.12 -1.20
N LEU A 287 1.44 -4.08 -0.30
CA LEU A 287 2.17 -5.29 -0.66
C LEU A 287 1.39 -6.07 -1.73
N PRO A 288 2.05 -6.55 -2.80
CA PRO A 288 1.40 -7.43 -3.76
C PRO A 288 1.05 -8.76 -3.06
N ARG A 289 0.03 -9.46 -3.59
CA ARG A 289 -0.13 -10.88 -3.26
C ARG A 289 1.15 -11.60 -3.65
N TYR A 290 1.73 -12.34 -2.72
CA TYR A 290 3.01 -13.02 -2.89
C TYR A 290 2.90 -14.50 -2.53
N ARG A 291 3.59 -15.36 -3.29
CA ARG A 291 3.46 -16.82 -3.17
C ARG A 291 4.78 -17.56 -3.13
N VAL A 292 4.92 -18.42 -2.13
CA VAL A 292 6.06 -19.33 -1.99
C VAL A 292 5.67 -20.74 -2.44
N PHE A 293 6.52 -21.36 -3.25
CA PHE A 293 6.38 -22.77 -3.63
C PHE A 293 7.52 -23.55 -2.99
N ILE A 294 7.22 -24.69 -2.36
CA ILE A 294 8.26 -25.60 -1.84
C ILE A 294 8.13 -26.93 -2.58
N ARG A 295 9.14 -27.29 -3.36
CA ARG A 295 9.23 -28.62 -3.97
C ARG A 295 10.07 -29.52 -3.08
N THR A 296 9.49 -30.59 -2.54
CA THR A 296 10.29 -31.63 -1.87
C THR A 296 11.05 -32.44 -2.90
N GLY A 297 12.33 -32.73 -2.64
CA GLY A 297 13.20 -33.46 -3.55
C GLY A 297 14.17 -32.56 -4.32
N GLY A 298 15.39 -33.07 -4.54
CA GLY A 298 16.51 -32.34 -5.13
C GLY A 298 17.52 -31.79 -4.10
N THR A 299 18.44 -30.95 -4.58
CA THR A 299 19.47 -30.30 -3.75
C THR A 299 18.83 -29.43 -2.68
N ARG A 300 19.21 -29.60 -1.40
CA ARG A 300 18.58 -28.91 -0.26
C ARG A 300 18.80 -27.39 -0.31
N GLY A 301 17.73 -26.61 -0.23
CA GLY A 301 17.77 -25.18 0.10
C GLY A 301 18.15 -24.22 -1.02
N VAL A 302 17.90 -24.60 -2.28
CA VAL A 302 18.11 -23.74 -3.45
C VAL A 302 16.80 -23.00 -3.78
N GLY A 303 16.88 -21.70 -4.05
CA GLY A 303 15.75 -20.85 -4.39
C GLY A 303 15.72 -20.40 -5.85
N THR A 304 14.59 -19.83 -6.27
CA THR A 304 14.39 -19.15 -7.57
C THR A 304 13.19 -18.22 -7.51
N ALA A 305 13.43 -16.91 -7.56
CA ALA A 305 12.40 -15.86 -7.65
C ALA A 305 11.85 -15.67 -9.08
N LEU A 306 10.58 -15.27 -9.12
CA LEU A 306 9.78 -14.90 -10.31
C LEU A 306 8.91 -13.67 -9.96
N ASP A 307 8.02 -13.23 -10.87
CA ASP A 307 7.10 -12.15 -10.51
C ASP A 307 6.18 -12.60 -9.36
N LYS A 308 6.14 -11.78 -8.30
CA LYS A 308 5.30 -11.96 -7.10
C LYS A 308 5.37 -13.36 -6.45
N SER A 309 6.46 -14.10 -6.68
CA SER A 309 6.58 -15.46 -6.18
C SER A 309 8.02 -15.96 -6.20
N PHE A 310 8.29 -17.02 -5.45
CA PHE A 310 9.51 -17.80 -5.62
C PHE A 310 9.26 -19.28 -5.32
N MET A 311 10.13 -20.14 -5.83
CA MET A 311 10.18 -21.56 -5.46
C MET A 311 11.48 -21.89 -4.72
N MET A 312 11.40 -22.75 -3.71
CA MET A 312 12.58 -23.35 -3.08
C MET A 312 12.51 -24.88 -3.03
N THR A 313 13.67 -25.54 -2.99
CA THR A 313 13.78 -26.99 -2.79
C THR A 313 13.93 -27.37 -1.32
N ALA A 314 13.14 -28.34 -0.86
CA ALA A 314 13.24 -28.93 0.47
C ALA A 314 13.72 -30.38 0.41
N ALA A 315 14.51 -30.80 1.40
CA ALA A 315 14.76 -32.22 1.64
C ALA A 315 13.44 -32.89 2.11
N PRO A 316 13.12 -34.12 1.65
CA PRO A 316 11.96 -34.85 2.15
C PRO A 316 12.18 -35.32 3.59
N ARG A 317 11.09 -35.39 4.37
CA ARG A 317 11.07 -36.00 5.70
C ARG A 317 10.80 -37.49 5.61
N ASN A 318 11.51 -38.29 6.41
CA ASN A 318 11.21 -39.71 6.57
C ASN A 318 9.82 -39.89 7.21
N ALA A 319 9.07 -40.91 6.79
CA ALA A 319 7.75 -41.21 7.35
C ALA A 319 7.85 -41.48 8.87
N GLY A 320 7.03 -40.80 9.66
CA GLY A 320 7.03 -40.90 11.13
C GLY A 320 8.15 -40.12 11.85
N ALA A 321 9.11 -39.52 11.16
CA ALA A 321 10.14 -38.69 11.79
C ALA A 321 9.59 -37.30 12.21
N PRO A 322 10.09 -36.72 13.32
CA PRO A 322 9.79 -35.33 13.68
C PRO A 322 10.35 -34.34 12.64
N ALA A 323 9.91 -33.08 12.69
CA ALA A 323 10.54 -32.02 11.92
C ALA A 323 11.92 -31.67 12.52
N GLU A 324 12.92 -31.45 11.65
CA GLU A 324 14.30 -31.17 12.04
C GLU A 324 14.74 -29.75 11.67
N GLY A 325 14.99 -28.94 12.70
CA GLY A 325 15.58 -27.61 12.57
C GLY A 325 14.71 -26.60 11.80
N GLU A 326 15.36 -25.50 11.41
CA GLU A 326 14.73 -24.42 10.64
C GLU A 326 14.85 -24.65 9.12
N ALA A 327 13.99 -23.98 8.35
CA ALA A 327 14.20 -23.81 6.92
C ALA A 327 15.50 -23.02 6.65
N PRO A 328 16.05 -23.05 5.43
CA PRO A 328 17.13 -22.15 5.03
C PRO A 328 16.61 -20.70 4.92
N ARG A 329 16.52 -20.02 6.07
CA ARG A 329 16.00 -18.64 6.20
C ARG A 329 16.81 -17.60 5.44
N GLU A 330 18.11 -17.83 5.20
CA GLU A 330 18.91 -17.00 4.27
C GLU A 330 18.39 -17.12 2.83
N THR A 331 18.08 -18.34 2.34
CA THR A 331 17.46 -18.55 1.03
C THR A 331 16.08 -17.89 0.96
N ILE A 332 15.20 -18.12 1.97
CA ILE A 332 13.87 -17.47 2.02
C ILE A 332 14.01 -15.95 1.91
N THR A 333 14.93 -15.37 2.69
CA THR A 333 15.19 -13.93 2.67
C THR A 333 15.67 -13.46 1.30
N HIS A 334 16.62 -14.17 0.67
CA HIS A 334 17.15 -13.82 -0.64
C HIS A 334 16.06 -13.84 -1.70
N GLU A 335 15.25 -14.90 -1.75
CA GLU A 335 14.18 -14.99 -2.76
C GLU A 335 13.05 -13.98 -2.56
N LEU A 336 12.65 -13.70 -1.30
CA LEU A 336 11.79 -12.56 -0.99
C LEU A 336 12.41 -11.23 -1.45
N GLY A 337 13.73 -11.13 -1.41
CA GLY A 337 14.46 -9.90 -1.65
C GLY A 337 14.50 -9.47 -3.12
N HIS A 338 14.40 -10.41 -4.05
CA HIS A 338 14.30 -10.09 -5.47
C HIS A 338 13.06 -9.24 -5.82
N LEU A 339 11.97 -9.32 -5.04
CA LEU A 339 10.80 -8.44 -5.19
C LEU A 339 11.17 -6.96 -5.01
N PHE A 340 12.08 -6.65 -4.08
CA PHE A 340 12.44 -5.28 -3.75
C PHE A 340 13.64 -4.79 -4.56
N VAL A 341 14.67 -5.63 -4.75
CA VAL A 341 15.85 -5.27 -5.55
C VAL A 341 15.50 -5.11 -7.03
N GLY A 342 14.72 -6.03 -7.59
CA GLY A 342 14.43 -6.09 -9.02
C GLY A 342 15.69 -6.25 -9.87
N GLN A 343 15.70 -5.64 -11.05
CA GLN A 343 16.76 -5.76 -12.06
C GLN A 343 17.35 -4.38 -12.42
N ILE A 344 18.49 -4.39 -13.12
CA ILE A 344 19.14 -3.22 -13.73
C ILE A 344 19.40 -3.52 -15.23
N ASP A 345 19.27 -2.51 -16.09
CA ASP A 345 19.63 -2.58 -17.52
C ASP A 345 21.16 -2.58 -17.67
N ALA A 346 21.72 -3.76 -17.97
CA ALA A 346 23.13 -4.08 -18.18
C ALA A 346 23.24 -5.40 -18.98
N PRO A 347 24.42 -5.76 -19.53
CA PRO A 347 24.60 -7.01 -20.28
C PRO A 347 24.23 -8.26 -19.47
N GLN A 348 23.72 -9.27 -20.17
CA GLN A 348 23.26 -10.52 -19.59
C GLN A 348 24.36 -11.18 -18.75
N GLY A 349 24.00 -11.65 -17.55
CA GLY A 349 24.95 -12.19 -16.57
C GLY A 349 25.80 -11.13 -15.85
N VAL A 350 26.24 -10.07 -16.52
CA VAL A 350 26.95 -8.95 -15.86
C VAL A 350 26.05 -8.25 -14.85
N GLN A 351 24.75 -8.11 -15.13
CA GLN A 351 23.77 -7.52 -14.20
C GLN A 351 23.71 -8.17 -12.80
N SER A 352 24.24 -9.38 -12.63
CA SER A 352 24.24 -10.15 -11.37
C SER A 352 24.91 -9.41 -10.21
N TRP A 353 25.90 -8.53 -10.46
CA TRP A 353 26.49 -7.71 -9.38
C TRP A 353 25.44 -6.86 -8.66
N PHE A 354 24.38 -6.48 -9.36
CA PHE A 354 23.26 -5.72 -8.83
C PHE A 354 22.15 -6.66 -8.34
N SER A 355 21.56 -7.46 -9.24
CA SER A 355 20.35 -8.24 -8.94
C SER A 355 20.59 -9.30 -7.85
N GLU A 356 21.77 -9.90 -7.83
CA GLU A 356 22.19 -10.87 -6.82
C GLU A 356 23.02 -10.21 -5.73
N GLY A 357 23.92 -9.30 -6.08
CA GLY A 357 24.86 -8.69 -5.14
C GLY A 357 24.24 -7.68 -4.17
N LEU A 358 23.36 -6.79 -4.65
CA LEU A 358 22.59 -5.89 -3.77
C LEU A 358 21.56 -6.67 -2.96
N ASN A 359 20.99 -7.72 -3.55
CA ASN A 359 20.09 -8.61 -2.82
C ASN A 359 20.81 -9.36 -1.69
N THR A 360 22.00 -9.89 -1.96
CA THR A 360 22.86 -10.57 -0.98
C THR A 360 23.30 -9.63 0.16
N TYR A 361 23.56 -8.36 -0.11
CA TYR A 361 23.83 -7.35 0.92
C TYR A 361 22.65 -7.21 1.90
N TYR A 362 21.46 -7.00 1.35
CA TYR A 362 20.24 -6.86 2.14
C TYR A 362 19.78 -8.17 2.79
N THR A 363 20.09 -9.31 2.18
CA THR A 363 19.76 -10.64 2.71
C THR A 363 20.36 -10.87 4.09
N ARG A 364 21.55 -10.31 4.36
CA ARG A 364 22.15 -10.36 5.70
C ARG A 364 21.68 -9.22 6.59
N LEU A 365 21.55 -8.01 6.03
CA LEU A 365 21.27 -6.80 6.80
C LEU A 365 19.82 -6.75 7.33
N LEU A 366 18.84 -7.09 6.49
CA LEU A 366 17.42 -6.87 6.77
C LEU A 366 16.84 -7.78 7.88
N PRO A 367 17.15 -9.09 7.94
CA PRO A 367 16.76 -9.93 9.08
C PRO A 367 17.26 -9.39 10.42
N MET A 368 18.51 -8.91 10.47
CA MET A 368 19.12 -8.36 11.68
C MET A 368 18.38 -7.09 12.14
N ARG A 369 18.13 -6.14 11.21
CA ARG A 369 17.36 -4.93 11.50
C ARG A 369 15.93 -5.23 11.97
N GLY A 370 15.25 -6.17 11.31
CA GLY A 370 13.89 -6.58 11.66
C GLY A 370 13.78 -7.41 12.95
N GLY A 371 14.90 -7.84 13.52
CA GLY A 371 14.93 -8.69 14.72
C GLY A 371 14.74 -10.19 14.44
N PHE A 372 14.61 -10.59 13.17
CA PHE A 372 14.53 -11.99 12.72
C PHE A 372 15.86 -12.74 12.79
N THR A 373 16.97 -12.05 13.09
CA THR A 373 18.31 -12.63 13.26
C THR A 373 19.08 -11.83 14.32
N SER A 374 19.95 -12.50 15.08
CA SER A 374 20.75 -11.82 16.11
C SER A 374 21.86 -10.96 15.49
N VAL A 375 22.36 -9.97 16.25
CA VAL A 375 23.52 -9.19 15.82
C VAL A 375 24.77 -10.07 15.72
N ALA A 376 24.90 -11.10 16.57
CA ALA A 376 26.01 -12.05 16.53
C ALA A 376 26.01 -12.89 15.24
N ASP A 377 24.84 -13.39 14.83
CA ASP A 377 24.69 -14.19 13.61
C ASP A 377 24.93 -13.36 12.35
N TYR A 378 24.51 -12.09 12.33
CA TYR A 378 24.88 -11.14 11.27
C TYR A 378 26.40 -11.00 11.16
N GLY A 379 27.10 -10.81 12.29
CA GLY A 379 28.57 -10.74 12.32
C GLY A 379 29.24 -12.03 11.83
N LYS A 380 28.68 -13.20 12.17
CA LYS A 380 29.15 -14.49 11.66
C LYS A 380 28.97 -14.60 10.15
N ALA A 381 27.79 -14.26 9.63
CA ALA A 381 27.48 -14.29 8.19
C ALA A 381 28.36 -13.33 7.38
N VAL A 382 28.66 -12.14 7.91
CA VAL A 382 29.63 -11.18 7.36
C VAL A 382 31.02 -11.81 7.25
N ASN A 383 31.51 -12.42 8.32
CA ASN A 383 32.84 -13.04 8.33
C ASN A 383 32.94 -14.24 7.38
N THR A 384 31.90 -15.09 7.32
CA THR A 384 31.83 -16.19 6.34
C THR A 384 31.84 -15.67 4.90
N ALA A 385 31.05 -14.63 4.59
CA ALA A 385 31.04 -14.01 3.26
C ALA A 385 32.41 -13.39 2.91
N PHE A 386 33.08 -12.73 3.85
CA PHE A 386 34.41 -12.21 3.62
C PHE A 386 35.44 -13.31 3.39
N GLN A 387 35.43 -14.39 4.17
CA GLN A 387 36.34 -15.53 3.97
C GLN A 387 36.15 -16.18 2.59
N GLU A 388 34.90 -16.36 2.15
CA GLU A 388 34.60 -16.95 0.84
C GLU A 388 35.06 -16.06 -0.33
N TYR A 389 34.93 -14.73 -0.21
CA TYR A 389 35.53 -13.80 -1.16
C TYR A 389 37.07 -13.82 -1.10
N TRP A 390 37.64 -13.73 0.10
CA TRP A 390 39.07 -13.53 0.32
C TRP A 390 39.89 -14.74 -0.13
N TYR A 391 39.38 -15.95 0.09
CA TYR A 391 40.03 -17.21 -0.30
C TYR A 391 39.47 -17.79 -1.62
N GLY A 392 38.50 -17.12 -2.27
CA GLY A 392 37.85 -17.60 -3.49
C GLY A 392 38.68 -17.40 -4.76
N MET A 393 38.88 -18.47 -5.54
CA MET A 393 39.66 -18.45 -6.79
C MET A 393 39.18 -17.42 -7.83
N ALA A 394 37.87 -17.15 -7.88
CA ALA A 394 37.25 -16.22 -8.83
C ALA A 394 37.28 -14.74 -8.37
N ARG A 395 37.91 -14.42 -7.22
CA ARG A 395 37.89 -13.06 -6.65
C ARG A 395 38.46 -11.99 -7.58
N HIS A 396 39.36 -12.38 -8.49
CA HIS A 396 39.98 -11.53 -9.52
C HIS A 396 39.39 -11.67 -10.93
N TYR A 397 38.31 -12.43 -11.10
CA TYR A 397 37.69 -12.58 -12.42
C TYR A 397 36.83 -11.37 -12.76
N SER A 398 36.82 -10.97 -14.04
CA SER A 398 35.91 -9.96 -14.56
C SER A 398 34.46 -10.45 -14.55
N ALA A 399 33.49 -9.52 -14.52
CA ALA A 399 32.07 -9.86 -14.59
C ALA A 399 31.70 -10.56 -15.91
N ASP A 400 32.36 -10.22 -17.01
CA ASP A 400 32.21 -10.88 -18.32
C ASP A 400 32.73 -12.34 -18.29
N SER A 401 33.92 -12.57 -17.72
CA SER A 401 34.46 -13.93 -17.56
C SER A 401 33.58 -14.79 -16.65
N ILE A 402 33.03 -14.22 -15.57
CA ILE A 402 32.08 -14.90 -14.69
C ILE A 402 30.77 -15.21 -15.44
N ALA A 403 30.23 -14.25 -16.21
CA ALA A 403 29.01 -14.46 -16.99
C ALA A 403 29.17 -15.57 -18.06
N LYS A 404 30.33 -15.63 -18.74
CA LYS A 404 30.62 -16.66 -19.73
C LYS A 404 30.74 -18.07 -19.14
N ILE A 405 31.22 -18.19 -17.90
CA ILE A 405 31.23 -19.46 -17.14
C ILE A 405 29.80 -19.78 -16.65
N GLY A 406 29.08 -18.77 -16.15
CA GLY A 406 27.65 -18.83 -15.84
C GLY A 406 27.27 -20.02 -14.96
N PHE A 407 26.28 -20.79 -15.38
CA PHE A 407 25.78 -21.97 -14.67
C PHE A 407 26.70 -23.21 -14.76
N GLY A 408 27.91 -23.08 -15.34
CA GLY A 408 28.91 -24.15 -15.42
C GLY A 408 29.71 -24.38 -14.14
N ASP A 409 29.92 -23.35 -13.31
CA ASP A 409 30.64 -23.46 -12.02
C ASP A 409 30.00 -22.55 -10.97
N GLU A 410 29.40 -23.15 -9.94
CA GLU A 410 28.70 -22.45 -8.86
C GLU A 410 29.62 -21.54 -8.01
N LYS A 411 30.89 -21.92 -7.80
CA LYS A 411 31.85 -21.13 -7.01
C LYS A 411 32.25 -19.87 -7.76
N VAL A 412 32.35 -19.94 -9.08
CA VAL A 412 32.56 -18.77 -9.95
C VAL A 412 31.29 -17.94 -10.03
N ARG A 413 30.14 -18.57 -10.29
CA ARG A 413 28.83 -17.92 -10.46
C ARG A 413 28.38 -17.13 -9.23
N ARG A 414 28.70 -17.60 -8.02
CA ARG A 414 28.35 -16.93 -6.76
C ARG A 414 29.27 -15.76 -6.40
N MET A 415 30.40 -15.58 -7.09
CA MET A 415 31.34 -14.49 -6.80
C MET A 415 30.74 -13.07 -6.89
N PRO A 416 29.86 -12.70 -7.85
CA PRO A 416 29.19 -11.40 -7.88
C PRO A 416 28.22 -11.18 -6.70
N TYR A 417 27.62 -12.24 -6.14
CA TYR A 417 26.79 -12.14 -4.94
C TYR A 417 27.62 -11.61 -3.77
N ILE A 418 28.76 -12.26 -3.53
CA ILE A 418 29.60 -12.05 -2.37
C ILE A 418 30.40 -10.75 -2.53
N ARG A 419 31.18 -10.62 -3.62
CA ARG A 419 32.05 -9.46 -3.89
C ARG A 419 31.26 -8.15 -3.83
N SER A 420 30.10 -8.11 -4.49
CA SER A 420 29.28 -6.91 -4.52
C SER A 420 28.62 -6.64 -3.17
N SER A 421 28.19 -7.67 -2.42
CA SER A 421 27.63 -7.45 -1.08
C SER A 421 28.64 -6.84 -0.10
N LEU A 422 29.91 -7.23 -0.19
CA LEU A 422 31.01 -6.66 0.60
C LEU A 422 31.35 -5.24 0.12
N TYR A 423 31.38 -5.00 -1.20
CA TYR A 423 31.59 -3.67 -1.78
C TYR A 423 30.49 -2.69 -1.36
N LEU A 424 29.24 -3.12 -1.31
CA LEU A 424 28.10 -2.28 -0.92
C LEU A 424 28.16 -1.86 0.55
N ALA A 425 28.65 -2.74 1.44
CA ALA A 425 28.93 -2.39 2.83
C ALA A 425 30.06 -1.35 2.95
N ASP A 426 31.14 -1.52 2.18
CA ASP A 426 32.24 -0.56 2.12
C ASP A 426 31.83 0.80 1.52
N LEU A 427 30.98 0.77 0.48
CA LEU A 427 30.39 1.94 -0.15
C LEU A 427 29.49 2.70 0.84
N ASP A 428 28.66 2.02 1.63
CA ASP A 428 27.88 2.67 2.70
C ASP A 428 28.80 3.35 3.72
N ALA A 429 29.92 2.71 4.12
CA ALA A 429 30.91 3.33 4.99
C ALA A 429 31.50 4.62 4.40
N LYS A 430 31.88 4.59 3.12
CA LYS A 430 32.39 5.75 2.37
C LYS A 430 31.37 6.87 2.27
N ILE A 431 30.11 6.54 1.98
CA ILE A 431 28.99 7.50 1.92
C ILE A 431 28.75 8.11 3.31
N ARG A 432 28.72 7.31 4.38
CA ARG A 432 28.59 7.79 5.77
C ARG A 432 29.75 8.68 6.17
N ALA A 433 31.00 8.28 5.91
CA ALA A 433 32.19 9.07 6.24
C ALA A 433 32.18 10.42 5.51
N ARG A 434 32.00 10.43 4.17
CA ARG A 434 31.99 11.64 3.35
C ARG A 434 30.82 12.58 3.67
N SER A 435 29.68 12.04 4.08
CA SER A 435 28.49 12.83 4.44
C SER A 435 28.40 13.19 5.93
N GLN A 436 29.33 12.71 6.78
CA GLN A 436 29.22 12.78 8.25
C GLN A 436 27.89 12.19 8.75
N GLY A 437 27.54 10.99 8.27
CA GLY A 437 26.31 10.26 8.61
C GLY A 437 25.01 10.85 8.03
N ARG A 438 25.08 11.92 7.22
CA ARG A 438 23.89 12.58 6.63
C ARG A 438 23.29 11.83 5.43
N ARG A 439 24.03 10.88 4.86
CA ARG A 439 23.63 10.01 3.74
C ARG A 439 24.07 8.58 4.04
N THR A 440 23.36 7.64 3.44
CA THR A 440 23.58 6.18 3.55
C THR A 440 23.31 5.54 2.20
N LEU A 441 23.77 4.31 1.99
CA LEU A 441 23.45 3.53 0.81
C LEU A 441 21.93 3.36 0.65
N ASP A 442 21.21 3.10 1.74
CA ASP A 442 19.75 2.94 1.72
C ASP A 442 19.01 4.19 1.21
N ALA A 443 19.51 5.39 1.54
CA ALA A 443 18.95 6.64 1.02
C ALA A 443 19.16 6.76 -0.50
N MET A 444 20.34 6.35 -1.00
CA MET A 444 20.66 6.35 -2.43
C MET A 444 19.84 5.30 -3.20
N VAL A 445 19.77 4.07 -2.68
CA VAL A 445 19.01 2.96 -3.29
C VAL A 445 17.51 3.27 -3.33
N ARG A 446 16.94 3.84 -2.25
CA ARG A 446 15.56 4.30 -2.21
C ARG A 446 15.28 5.35 -3.28
N GLU A 447 16.11 6.38 -3.40
CA GLU A 447 15.99 7.41 -4.44
C GLU A 447 16.03 6.81 -5.86
N LEU A 448 16.85 5.79 -6.10
CA LEU A 448 16.92 5.08 -7.39
C LEU A 448 15.66 4.22 -7.66
N PHE A 449 15.11 3.57 -6.64
CA PHE A 449 13.97 2.67 -6.81
C PHE A 449 12.66 3.46 -6.98
N GLU A 450 12.49 4.57 -6.27
CA GLU A 450 11.39 5.52 -6.49
C GLU A 450 11.42 6.14 -7.89
N ARG A 451 12.60 6.29 -8.50
CA ARG A 451 12.76 6.71 -9.91
C ARG A 451 12.33 5.61 -10.88
N ARG A 452 12.81 4.37 -10.65
CA ARG A 452 12.43 3.19 -11.44
C ARG A 452 10.91 2.95 -11.44
N ASP A 453 10.27 3.10 -10.28
CA ASP A 453 8.82 2.93 -10.12
C ASP A 453 7.99 3.93 -10.94
N ARG A 454 8.53 5.14 -11.18
CA ARG A 454 7.94 6.12 -12.12
C ARG A 454 8.22 5.84 -13.60
N GLY A 455 8.79 4.68 -13.93
CA GLY A 455 9.17 4.30 -15.29
C GLY A 455 10.46 4.92 -15.81
N GLU A 456 11.29 5.53 -14.95
CA GLU A 456 12.61 6.01 -15.39
C GLU A 456 13.54 4.82 -15.70
N PRO A 457 14.23 4.78 -16.87
CA PRO A 457 15.15 3.70 -17.20
C PRO A 457 16.28 3.55 -16.17
N PHE A 458 16.32 2.41 -15.50
CA PHE A 458 17.32 2.12 -14.48
C PHE A 458 18.51 1.36 -15.10
N LYS A 459 19.43 2.13 -15.67
CA LYS A 459 20.61 1.63 -16.38
C LYS A 459 21.84 1.56 -15.49
N HIS A 460 22.83 0.78 -15.92
CA HIS A 460 24.16 0.73 -15.31
C HIS A 460 24.74 2.13 -15.01
N GLU A 461 24.71 3.04 -15.99
CA GLU A 461 25.23 4.41 -15.85
C GLU A 461 24.39 5.26 -14.86
N THR A 462 23.11 4.95 -14.64
CA THR A 462 22.27 5.59 -13.60
C THR A 462 22.81 5.27 -12.20
N TRP A 463 23.31 4.04 -11.98
CA TRP A 463 23.97 3.66 -10.74
C TRP A 463 25.33 4.36 -10.57
N ILE A 464 26.16 4.39 -11.62
CA ILE A 464 27.49 5.02 -11.55
C ILE A 464 27.38 6.51 -11.16
N ASN A 465 26.43 7.24 -11.76
CA ASN A 465 26.21 8.65 -11.41
C ASN A 465 25.73 8.84 -9.96
N ALA A 466 24.99 7.87 -9.40
CA ALA A 466 24.59 7.91 -8.00
C ALA A 466 25.78 7.69 -7.05
N ILE A 467 26.65 6.71 -7.32
CA ILE A 467 27.84 6.49 -6.47
C ILE A 467 28.87 7.63 -6.60
N ILE A 468 29.02 8.25 -7.78
CA ILE A 468 29.85 9.45 -7.94
C ILE A 468 29.31 10.61 -7.09
N LYS A 469 27.99 10.83 -7.09
CA LYS A 469 27.32 11.85 -6.28
C LYS A 469 27.59 11.64 -4.79
N GLU A 470 27.35 10.43 -4.27
CA GLU A 470 27.41 10.14 -2.83
C GLU A 470 28.85 9.89 -2.32
N ALA A 471 29.69 9.13 -3.03
CA ALA A 471 31.04 8.75 -2.60
C ALA A 471 32.20 9.55 -3.26
N GLY A 472 32.00 10.12 -4.45
CA GLY A 472 32.95 11.03 -5.11
C GLY A 472 33.50 10.54 -6.46
N PRO A 473 34.30 11.35 -7.17
CA PRO A 473 34.72 11.05 -8.55
C PRO A 473 35.47 9.72 -8.73
N SER A 474 36.27 9.31 -7.75
CA SER A 474 36.99 8.03 -7.77
C SER A 474 36.09 6.80 -7.69
N ALA A 475 34.83 6.94 -7.24
CA ALA A 475 33.91 5.83 -7.05
C ALA A 475 33.59 5.08 -8.35
N ARG A 476 33.66 5.75 -9.52
CA ARG A 476 33.55 5.07 -10.83
C ARG A 476 34.69 4.09 -11.04
N ALA A 477 35.93 4.56 -10.97
CA ALA A 477 37.10 3.73 -11.23
C ALA A 477 37.16 2.55 -10.24
N GLU A 478 36.89 2.82 -8.96
CA GLU A 478 36.84 1.77 -7.93
C GLU A 478 35.76 0.71 -8.22
N PHE A 479 34.54 1.14 -8.58
CA PHE A 479 33.47 0.24 -8.97
C PHE A 479 33.84 -0.58 -10.21
N GLU A 480 34.33 0.06 -11.27
CA GLU A 480 34.69 -0.62 -12.52
C GLU A 480 35.82 -1.62 -12.30
N ASP A 481 36.86 -1.26 -11.56
CA ASP A 481 38.03 -2.10 -11.32
C ASP A 481 37.69 -3.29 -10.40
N LEU A 482 36.83 -3.11 -9.40
CA LEU A 482 36.42 -4.18 -8.48
C LEU A 482 35.29 -5.07 -9.04
N ILE A 483 34.21 -4.47 -9.50
CA ILE A 483 32.96 -5.17 -9.86
C ILE A 483 33.02 -5.67 -11.30
N LEU A 484 33.46 -4.84 -12.26
CA LEU A 484 33.44 -5.22 -13.67
C LEU A 484 34.72 -5.92 -14.12
N LYS A 485 35.90 -5.42 -13.73
CA LYS A 485 37.21 -5.94 -14.20
C LYS A 485 37.81 -6.99 -13.26
N GLY A 486 37.57 -6.91 -11.94
CA GLY A 486 38.16 -7.81 -10.94
C GLY A 486 39.63 -7.50 -10.60
N THR A 487 40.16 -6.37 -11.06
CA THR A 487 41.56 -5.97 -10.90
C THR A 487 41.87 -5.36 -9.53
N LEU A 488 40.85 -4.89 -8.79
CA LEU A 488 41.01 -4.36 -7.44
C LEU A 488 40.68 -5.40 -6.37
N THR A 489 41.52 -5.50 -5.33
CA THR A 489 41.26 -6.31 -4.13
C THR A 489 40.49 -5.49 -3.10
N LEU A 490 39.33 -5.97 -2.67
CA LEU A 490 38.51 -5.33 -1.63
C LEU A 490 38.92 -5.77 -0.24
N VAL A 491 39.23 -4.82 0.64
CA VAL A 491 39.20 -5.02 2.10
C VAL A 491 38.27 -3.96 2.68
N PRO A 492 37.03 -4.32 3.08
CA PRO A 492 36.06 -3.34 3.56
C PRO A 492 36.58 -2.52 4.75
N ALA A 493 36.09 -1.29 4.87
CA ALA A 493 36.37 -0.39 5.98
C ALA A 493 36.15 -1.06 7.36
N PRO A 494 36.84 -0.61 8.42
CA PRO A 494 36.66 -1.15 9.77
C PRO A 494 35.20 -1.20 10.22
N ASP A 495 34.42 -0.16 9.92
CA ASP A 495 33.00 -0.01 10.24
C ASP A 495 32.06 -0.28 9.04
N ALA A 496 32.52 -1.02 8.02
CA ALA A 496 31.71 -1.32 6.81
C ALA A 496 30.40 -2.02 7.14
N PHE A 497 30.45 -2.94 8.10
CA PHE A 497 29.28 -3.66 8.63
C PHE A 497 28.73 -2.95 9.87
N GLY A 498 28.78 -1.62 9.87
CA GLY A 498 28.13 -0.73 10.84
C GLY A 498 28.86 -0.49 12.16
N PRO A 499 28.42 0.51 12.97
CA PRO A 499 29.08 0.94 14.21
C PRO A 499 29.18 -0.13 15.31
N CYS A 500 28.50 -1.26 15.20
CA CYS A 500 28.68 -2.37 16.15
C CYS A 500 29.82 -3.31 15.79
N PHE A 501 30.46 -3.13 14.64
CA PHE A 501 31.54 -3.98 14.15
C PHE A 501 32.79 -3.16 13.86
N THR A 502 33.95 -3.72 14.23
CA THR A 502 35.25 -3.18 13.85
C THR A 502 36.12 -4.29 13.28
N ARG A 503 36.90 -3.99 12.24
CA ARG A 503 37.82 -4.94 11.63
C ARG A 503 39.04 -5.19 12.53
N ARG A 504 39.25 -6.45 12.90
CA ARG A 504 40.47 -6.96 13.54
C ARG A 504 41.31 -7.72 12.51
N GLY A 505 42.63 -7.62 12.61
CA GLY A 505 43.55 -8.46 11.84
C GLY A 505 43.72 -9.84 12.47
N THR A 506 43.77 -10.88 11.67
CA THR A 506 44.01 -12.27 12.09
C THR A 506 45.29 -12.83 11.48
N PRO A 507 45.88 -13.90 12.06
CA PRO A 507 47.13 -14.48 11.56
C PRO A 507 47.10 -14.84 10.07
N ALA A 508 48.21 -14.61 9.39
CA ALA A 508 48.30 -14.83 7.94
C ALA A 508 48.14 -16.31 7.57
N THR A 509 47.12 -16.59 6.76
CA THR A 509 46.73 -17.93 6.30
C THR A 509 47.23 -18.17 4.88
N VAL A 510 47.43 -19.43 4.48
CA VAL A 510 47.91 -19.80 3.13
C VAL A 510 46.73 -19.87 2.15
N VAL A 511 46.84 -19.24 0.97
CA VAL A 511 45.72 -18.92 0.06
C VAL A 511 45.95 -19.40 -1.38
N ASP A 512 46.32 -20.68 -1.54
CA ASP A 512 46.63 -21.41 -2.80
C ASP A 512 47.61 -22.58 -2.56
N GLY A 513 48.19 -22.67 -1.35
CA GLY A 513 49.21 -23.65 -0.97
C GLY A 513 50.61 -23.06 -0.83
N THR A 514 50.85 -21.82 -1.30
CA THR A 514 52.17 -21.17 -1.28
C THR A 514 52.15 -19.73 -0.76
N THR A 515 51.08 -18.97 -0.99
CA THR A 515 50.95 -17.54 -0.69
C THR A 515 50.34 -17.32 0.70
N ARG A 516 51.07 -16.67 1.62
CA ARG A 516 50.49 -16.19 2.89
C ARG A 516 49.84 -14.82 2.71
N ALA A 517 48.54 -14.73 2.94
CA ALA A 517 47.80 -13.46 2.94
C ALA A 517 47.41 -13.06 4.38
N PRO A 518 47.37 -11.76 4.73
CA PRO A 518 46.83 -11.31 6.01
C PRO A 518 45.36 -11.71 6.14
N GLY A 519 44.94 -12.11 7.33
CA GLY A 519 43.55 -12.39 7.63
C GLY A 519 42.85 -11.17 8.22
N PHE A 520 41.54 -11.10 8.03
CA PHE A 520 40.68 -10.09 8.64
C PHE A 520 39.36 -10.71 9.12
N GLU A 521 38.80 -10.14 10.17
CA GLU A 521 37.48 -10.44 10.70
C GLU A 521 36.84 -9.16 11.24
N TRP A 522 35.52 -9.11 11.30
CA TRP A 522 34.77 -8.04 11.94
C TRP A 522 34.22 -8.54 13.27
N VAL A 523 34.69 -7.94 14.36
CA VAL A 523 34.34 -8.30 15.73
C VAL A 523 33.39 -7.26 16.33
N ARG A 524 32.56 -7.72 17.28
CA ARG A 524 31.61 -6.86 17.99
C ARG A 524 32.35 -5.79 18.80
N VAL A 525 32.01 -4.53 18.58
CA VAL A 525 32.47 -3.40 19.41
C VAL A 525 31.80 -3.50 20.79
N PRO A 526 32.57 -3.58 21.90
CA PRO A 526 32.02 -3.63 23.25
C PRO A 526 31.18 -2.38 23.58
N GLY A 527 30.14 -2.55 24.42
CA GLY A 527 29.34 -1.44 24.95
C GLY A 527 28.32 -0.80 23.99
N VAL A 528 28.42 -1.01 22.68
CA VAL A 528 27.39 -0.54 21.73
C VAL A 528 26.16 -1.44 21.81
N ALA A 529 24.97 -0.90 22.09
CA ALA A 529 23.73 -1.68 22.23
C ALA A 529 23.22 -2.26 20.90
N ASP A 530 22.54 -3.41 20.95
CA ASP A 530 21.95 -4.08 19.77
C ASP A 530 20.90 -3.23 19.04
N SER A 531 20.19 -2.35 19.75
CA SER A 531 19.26 -1.36 19.16
C SER A 531 19.98 -0.39 18.21
N THR A 532 21.21 0.02 18.54
CA THR A 532 22.06 0.84 17.69
C THR A 532 22.52 0.07 16.45
N CYS A 533 22.69 -1.25 16.57
CA CYS A 533 23.04 -2.11 15.43
C CYS A 533 21.91 -2.21 14.41
N ARG A 534 20.68 -2.38 14.91
CA ARG A 534 19.48 -2.53 14.08
C ARG A 534 19.08 -1.26 13.32
N THR A 535 19.51 -0.09 13.79
CA THR A 535 19.07 1.21 13.24
C THR A 535 20.16 1.99 12.50
N TRP A 536 21.40 1.47 12.38
CA TRP A 536 22.40 2.14 11.53
C TRP A 536 21.99 2.05 10.06
N GLY A 537 22.40 3.02 9.25
CA GLY A 537 22.24 2.98 7.79
C GLY A 537 20.81 3.18 7.31
N GLU A 538 19.79 2.93 8.15
CA GLU A 538 18.44 3.44 7.93
C GLU A 538 18.57 4.93 7.64
N ALA A 539 18.00 5.36 6.52
CA ALA A 539 18.10 6.75 6.10
C ALA A 539 17.54 7.65 7.21
N PRO A 540 18.34 8.52 7.87
CA PRO A 540 17.77 9.55 8.69
C PRO A 540 16.81 10.35 7.82
N VAL A 541 15.57 10.55 8.30
CA VAL A 541 14.43 11.14 7.56
C VAL A 541 14.94 12.14 6.52
N PRO A 542 14.78 11.87 5.20
CA PRO A 542 15.59 12.51 4.18
C PRO A 542 15.63 14.04 4.35
N ARG A 543 16.83 14.60 4.58
CA ARG A 543 17.00 16.07 4.68
C ARG A 543 16.63 16.82 3.38
N THR A 544 16.31 16.09 2.31
CA THR A 544 15.65 16.56 1.08
C THR A 544 14.17 16.89 1.29
N LEU A 545 13.43 16.17 2.16
CA LEU A 545 12.07 16.56 2.58
C LEU A 545 12.09 17.80 3.48
N ALA A 546 13.14 17.95 4.31
CA ALA A 546 13.42 19.20 5.02
C ALA A 546 13.81 20.38 4.10
N ARG A 547 13.86 20.17 2.77
CA ARG A 547 14.09 21.20 1.74
C ARG A 547 13.01 21.24 0.64
N ARG A 548 12.00 20.36 0.66
CA ARG A 548 10.80 20.51 -0.18
C ARG A 548 10.19 21.87 0.18
N ARG A 549 9.98 22.75 -0.81
CA ARG A 549 9.14 23.93 -0.57
C ARG A 549 7.69 23.44 -0.50
N PRO A 550 6.92 23.79 0.55
CA PRO A 550 5.52 23.41 0.60
C PRO A 550 4.80 23.97 -0.63
N SER A 551 4.01 23.15 -1.29
CA SER A 551 3.22 23.60 -2.44
C SER A 551 2.11 24.55 -1.98
N VAL A 552 2.03 25.73 -2.58
CA VAL A 552 0.95 26.70 -2.37
C VAL A 552 0.45 27.21 -3.72
N VAL A 553 -0.87 27.24 -3.88
CA VAL A 553 -1.55 27.90 -4.99
C VAL A 553 -2.67 28.77 -4.43
N SER A 554 -2.94 29.90 -5.08
CA SER A 554 -4.09 30.74 -4.74
C SER A 554 -4.81 31.19 -6.00
N THR A 555 -6.13 31.21 -5.96
CA THR A 555 -6.99 31.71 -7.04
C THR A 555 -7.98 32.73 -6.50
N LYS A 556 -8.27 33.76 -7.28
CA LYS A 556 -9.33 34.73 -6.98
C LYS A 556 -10.67 34.19 -7.49
N GLN A 557 -11.69 34.28 -6.65
CA GLN A 557 -13.02 33.72 -6.88
C GLN A 557 -14.08 34.71 -6.37
N THR A 558 -15.35 34.44 -6.67
CA THR A 558 -16.48 35.20 -6.12
C THR A 558 -17.67 34.26 -5.93
N GLY A 559 -18.40 34.43 -4.83
CA GLY A 559 -19.62 33.70 -4.53
C GLY A 559 -20.67 34.64 -3.94
N THR A 560 -21.88 34.11 -3.74
CA THR A 560 -22.98 34.82 -3.09
C THR A 560 -23.42 33.99 -1.89
N PHE A 561 -23.30 34.56 -0.69
CA PHE A 561 -23.52 33.87 0.58
C PHE A 561 -24.47 34.72 1.43
N ASP A 562 -25.58 34.18 1.92
CA ASP A 562 -26.62 34.97 2.63
C ASP A 562 -27.17 36.13 1.78
N GLY A 563 -27.18 35.98 0.44
CA GLY A 563 -27.51 37.06 -0.52
C GLY A 563 -26.38 38.09 -0.75
N VAL A 564 -25.30 38.05 0.04
CA VAL A 564 -24.16 38.96 -0.07
C VAL A 564 -23.15 38.44 -1.09
N ARG A 565 -22.82 39.25 -2.11
CA ARG A 565 -21.73 38.94 -3.05
C ARG A 565 -20.37 39.15 -2.36
N VAL A 566 -19.58 38.08 -2.25
CA VAL A 566 -18.29 38.07 -1.55
C VAL A 566 -17.17 37.70 -2.53
N PRO A 567 -16.22 38.61 -2.84
CA PRO A 567 -14.96 38.23 -3.46
C PRO A 567 -14.08 37.51 -2.42
N TYR A 568 -13.39 36.46 -2.84
CA TYR A 568 -12.52 35.69 -1.95
C TYR A 568 -11.31 35.08 -2.67
N THR A 569 -10.24 34.89 -1.90
CA THR A 569 -9.07 34.10 -2.30
C THR A 569 -9.27 32.66 -1.83
N ALA A 570 -9.21 31.71 -2.76
CA ALA A 570 -9.14 30.28 -2.46
C ALA A 570 -7.68 29.81 -2.54
N THR A 571 -7.15 29.27 -1.45
CA THR A 571 -5.75 28.85 -1.31
C THR A 571 -5.69 27.36 -0.98
N VAL A 572 -4.94 26.57 -1.75
CA VAL A 572 -4.58 25.20 -1.38
C VAL A 572 -3.10 25.21 -1.03
N GLU A 573 -2.76 24.86 0.20
CA GLU A 573 -1.40 24.94 0.71
C GLU A 573 -1.01 23.72 1.55
N GLU A 574 0.26 23.33 1.39
CA GLU A 574 0.91 22.26 2.11
C GLU A 574 1.61 22.80 3.36
N HIS A 575 1.44 22.11 4.49
CA HIS A 575 2.13 22.35 5.75
C HIS A 575 3.06 21.18 6.02
N LEU A 576 4.36 21.44 6.13
CA LEU A 576 5.33 20.43 6.51
C LEU A 576 5.33 20.29 8.03
N LEU A 577 5.11 19.07 8.50
CA LEU A 577 4.93 18.73 9.92
C LEU A 577 6.13 17.94 10.44
N SER A 578 6.40 18.06 11.74
CA SER A 578 7.49 17.33 12.42
C SER A 578 6.98 16.72 13.73
N SER A 579 6.91 15.38 13.80
CA SER A 579 6.34 14.65 14.96
C SER A 579 7.21 14.69 16.22
N ARG A 580 8.53 14.84 16.06
CA ARG A 580 9.51 14.79 17.18
C ARG A 580 10.37 16.06 17.34
N GLY A 581 10.06 17.11 16.57
CA GLY A 581 10.88 18.33 16.51
C GLY A 581 12.17 18.13 15.72
N GLY A 582 12.17 18.53 14.45
CA GLY A 582 13.33 18.37 13.58
C GLY A 582 12.96 18.50 12.10
N SER A 583 13.46 17.57 11.28
CA SER A 583 13.06 17.47 9.87
C SER A 583 11.56 17.16 9.73
N ALA A 584 10.97 17.57 8.61
CA ALA A 584 9.59 17.23 8.32
C ALA A 584 9.42 15.74 7.99
N ASP A 585 8.48 15.08 8.66
CA ASP A 585 8.15 13.66 8.50
C ASP A 585 6.69 13.42 8.08
N ALA A 586 5.91 14.47 7.84
CA ALA A 586 4.67 14.43 7.06
C ALA A 586 4.41 15.76 6.34
N SER A 587 3.51 15.74 5.36
CA SER A 587 2.74 16.92 4.97
C SER A 587 1.25 16.80 5.23
N LEU A 588 0.68 17.92 5.64
CA LEU A 588 -0.74 18.13 5.85
C LEU A 588 -1.22 19.25 4.92
N VAL A 589 -2.29 19.03 4.17
CA VAL A 589 -2.83 20.00 3.21
C VAL A 589 -4.04 20.70 3.83
N THR A 590 -4.06 22.03 3.67
CA THR A 590 -5.22 22.87 4.01
C THR A 590 -5.79 23.54 2.77
N ILE A 591 -7.11 23.65 2.72
CA ILE A 591 -7.86 24.31 1.66
C ILE A 591 -8.61 25.49 2.30
N ALA A 592 -8.13 26.70 2.07
CA ALA A 592 -8.60 27.91 2.72
C ALA A 592 -9.40 28.81 1.78
N TYR A 593 -10.43 29.48 2.31
CA TYR A 593 -11.25 30.46 1.63
C TYR A 593 -11.30 31.74 2.46
N LEU A 594 -10.70 32.79 1.91
CA LEU A 594 -10.39 34.03 2.64
C LEU A 594 -11.10 35.20 1.95
N ARG A 595 -12.00 35.88 2.67
CA ARG A 595 -12.72 37.03 2.14
C ARG A 595 -11.76 38.17 1.78
N ASP A 596 -11.88 38.69 0.57
CA ASP A 596 -11.14 39.85 0.10
C ASP A 596 -11.83 41.16 0.55
N GLY A 597 -11.10 42.28 0.50
CA GLY A 597 -11.64 43.61 0.83
C GLY A 597 -11.89 43.88 2.32
N VAL A 598 -11.34 43.04 3.22
CA VAL A 598 -11.47 43.21 4.67
C VAL A 598 -10.39 44.17 5.19
N SER A 599 -10.81 45.26 5.83
CA SER A 599 -9.92 46.32 6.33
C SER A 599 -8.98 45.87 7.45
N ASP A 600 -9.49 45.15 8.47
CA ASP A 600 -8.68 44.47 9.49
C ASP A 600 -8.85 42.96 9.40
N ARG A 601 -8.01 42.32 8.57
CA ARG A 601 -7.94 40.85 8.48
C ARG A 601 -7.60 40.19 9.81
N ALA A 602 -6.86 40.87 10.69
CA ALA A 602 -6.46 40.30 11.97
C ALA A 602 -7.62 40.21 12.96
N ARG A 603 -8.71 40.97 12.81
CA ARG A 603 -9.93 40.86 13.63
C ARG A 603 -11.04 39.97 13.03
N ARG A 604 -10.96 39.63 11.74
CA ARG A 604 -11.96 38.76 11.11
C ARG A 604 -11.87 37.32 11.65
N PRO A 605 -12.98 36.68 12.03
CA PRO A 605 -13.00 35.26 12.42
C PRO A 605 -12.36 34.32 11.40
N VAL A 606 -11.76 33.24 11.91
CA VAL A 606 -11.33 32.08 11.12
C VAL A 606 -11.86 30.80 11.77
N THR A 607 -12.44 29.93 10.95
CA THR A 607 -12.95 28.62 11.36
C THR A 607 -12.12 27.52 10.70
N PHE A 608 -11.44 26.73 11.52
CA PHE A 608 -10.67 25.55 11.09
C PHE A 608 -11.58 24.33 11.10
N VAL A 609 -11.70 23.66 9.95
CA VAL A 609 -12.72 22.65 9.69
C VAL A 609 -12.07 21.30 9.40
N PHE A 610 -12.45 20.25 10.12
CA PHE A 610 -11.98 18.88 9.84
C PHE A 610 -13.07 17.84 10.11
N ASN A 611 -13.09 16.76 9.32
CA ASN A 611 -14.04 15.67 9.49
C ASN A 611 -13.53 14.59 10.47
N GLY A 612 -14.39 13.61 10.75
CA GLY A 612 -14.13 12.42 11.52
C GLY A 612 -13.86 11.17 10.69
N GLY A 613 -14.27 10.03 11.24
CA GLY A 613 -13.48 8.79 11.17
C GLY A 613 -12.02 8.98 11.63
N PRO A 614 -11.35 7.97 12.20
CA PRO A 614 -9.94 7.85 11.95
C PRO A 614 -9.76 7.49 10.46
N GLY A 615 -9.52 8.51 9.63
CA GLY A 615 -9.21 8.34 8.21
C GLY A 615 -10.07 9.07 7.16
N SER A 616 -11.05 9.93 7.50
CA SER A 616 -11.70 10.78 6.47
C SER A 616 -10.99 12.13 6.33
N SER A 617 -10.95 12.64 5.09
CA SER A 617 -10.56 14.02 4.82
C SER A 617 -11.68 15.00 5.20
N SER A 618 -11.41 16.31 5.17
CA SER A 618 -12.41 17.37 5.42
C SER A 618 -13.58 17.42 4.41
N SER A 619 -13.57 16.54 3.41
CA SER A 619 -14.45 16.59 2.23
C SER A 619 -15.97 16.60 2.50
N PRO A 620 -16.56 15.93 3.52
CA PRO A 620 -17.99 16.08 3.81
C PRO A 620 -18.38 17.50 4.20
N LEU A 621 -17.76 18.06 5.24
CA LEU A 621 -17.94 19.46 5.64
C LEU A 621 -17.54 20.45 4.54
N HIS A 622 -16.58 20.10 3.68
CA HIS A 622 -16.11 20.98 2.60
C HIS A 622 -17.10 21.04 1.43
N MET A 623 -17.54 19.89 0.92
CA MET A 623 -18.24 19.78 -0.36
C MET A 623 -19.74 19.45 -0.25
N PHE A 624 -20.26 19.30 0.96
CA PHE A 624 -21.69 19.13 1.21
C PHE A 624 -22.22 20.09 2.30
N GLY A 625 -21.34 20.73 3.08
CA GLY A 625 -21.72 21.61 4.19
C GLY A 625 -21.30 23.08 4.02
N LEU A 626 -20.12 23.42 4.54
CA LEU A 626 -19.68 24.79 4.82
C LEU A 626 -18.91 25.45 3.66
N GLY A 627 -18.32 24.69 2.74
CA GLY A 627 -17.47 25.24 1.69
C GLY A 627 -18.24 26.03 0.62
N PRO A 628 -17.59 26.90 -0.17
CA PRO A 628 -18.27 27.79 -1.11
C PRO A 628 -18.86 27.10 -2.36
N ARG A 629 -18.61 25.80 -2.53
CA ARG A 629 -19.18 24.98 -3.61
C ARG A 629 -19.62 23.61 -3.06
N LEU A 630 -20.71 23.07 -3.59
CA LEU A 630 -21.21 21.73 -3.29
C LEU A 630 -20.90 20.76 -4.44
N THR A 631 -20.77 19.47 -4.14
CA THR A 631 -20.68 18.41 -5.16
C THR A 631 -22.03 18.24 -5.87
N ALA A 632 -22.01 18.16 -7.20
CA ALA A 632 -23.17 17.85 -8.04
C ALA A 632 -22.74 16.89 -9.17
N GLY A 633 -22.97 15.59 -8.96
CA GLY A 633 -22.43 14.54 -9.85
C GLY A 633 -20.90 14.61 -9.91
N GLU A 634 -20.34 14.66 -11.11
CA GLU A 634 -18.90 14.82 -11.34
C GLU A 634 -18.42 16.28 -11.30
N SER A 635 -19.31 17.23 -10.96
CA SER A 635 -19.07 18.68 -11.01
C SER A 635 -19.30 19.38 -9.67
N THR A 636 -19.13 20.70 -9.61
CA THR A 636 -19.46 21.50 -8.41
C THR A 636 -20.35 22.70 -8.71
N VAL A 637 -21.34 22.93 -7.85
CA VAL A 637 -22.27 24.07 -7.92
C VAL A 637 -21.99 25.08 -6.80
N PRO A 638 -22.36 26.37 -6.93
CA PRO A 638 -22.19 27.34 -5.83
C PRO A 638 -22.97 26.95 -4.58
N ASN A 639 -22.42 27.22 -3.39
CA ASN A 639 -23.10 27.03 -2.12
C ASN A 639 -23.59 28.38 -1.52
N PRO A 640 -24.88 28.73 -1.61
CA PRO A 640 -25.40 29.96 -1.00
C PRO A 640 -25.47 29.91 0.54
N HIS A 641 -25.39 28.70 1.12
CA HIS A 641 -25.42 28.45 2.56
C HIS A 641 -24.02 28.40 3.20
N SER A 642 -22.95 28.56 2.43
CA SER A 642 -21.60 28.73 3.01
C SER A 642 -21.55 29.93 3.95
N ILE A 643 -20.91 29.77 5.10
CA ILE A 643 -20.77 30.81 6.14
C ILE A 643 -19.58 31.76 5.88
N LEU A 644 -19.05 31.77 4.64
CA LEU A 644 -17.89 32.56 4.23
C LEU A 644 -18.15 34.08 4.26
N ASP A 645 -19.40 34.53 4.36
CA ASP A 645 -19.72 35.92 4.70
C ASP A 645 -19.21 36.30 6.10
N ALA A 646 -19.43 35.43 7.10
CA ALA A 646 -19.20 35.68 8.53
C ALA A 646 -17.77 35.34 8.98
N THR A 647 -17.21 34.22 8.51
CA THR A 647 -15.89 33.72 8.90
C THR A 647 -15.05 33.34 7.69
N ASP A 648 -13.73 33.40 7.79
CA ASP A 648 -12.87 32.69 6.83
C ASP A 648 -12.86 31.20 7.15
N LEU A 649 -12.79 30.36 6.12
CA LEU A 649 -12.86 28.90 6.27
C LEU A 649 -11.51 28.27 5.93
N VAL A 650 -11.02 27.36 6.78
CA VAL A 650 -9.78 26.61 6.54
C VAL A 650 -10.06 25.13 6.74
N PHE A 651 -10.30 24.41 5.65
CA PHE A 651 -10.50 22.97 5.66
C PHE A 651 -9.15 22.26 5.81
N ILE A 652 -9.08 21.26 6.69
CA ILE A 652 -7.85 20.56 7.07
C ILE A 652 -8.02 19.07 6.79
N ASP A 653 -7.18 18.51 5.93
CA ASP A 653 -7.15 17.06 5.65
C ASP A 653 -6.09 16.38 6.54
N PRO A 654 -6.46 15.54 7.54
CA PRO A 654 -5.50 14.87 8.41
C PRO A 654 -4.47 14.01 7.67
N VAL A 655 -3.31 13.74 8.29
CA VAL A 655 -2.18 13.05 7.68
C VAL A 655 -2.57 11.64 7.18
N GLY A 656 -2.47 11.42 5.87
CA GLY A 656 -2.89 10.18 5.19
C GLY A 656 -4.26 10.25 4.52
N THR A 657 -4.98 11.37 4.65
CA THR A 657 -6.26 11.66 3.95
C THR A 657 -6.06 12.79 2.93
N GLY A 658 -7.03 13.02 2.04
CA GLY A 658 -6.97 14.06 1.01
C GLY A 658 -5.70 13.98 0.17
N PHE A 659 -4.96 15.09 0.08
CA PHE A 659 -3.59 15.13 -0.47
C PHE A 659 -2.48 15.05 0.59
N SER A 660 -2.82 15.00 1.88
CA SER A 660 -1.88 14.89 3.01
C SER A 660 -1.21 13.51 3.04
N ARG A 661 0.10 13.45 3.32
CA ARG A 661 0.90 12.21 3.32
C ARG A 661 1.91 12.17 4.46
N PRO A 662 2.05 11.05 5.19
CA PRO A 662 3.25 10.81 5.99
C PRO A 662 4.45 10.58 5.06
N PHE A 663 5.63 11.01 5.46
CA PHE A 663 6.87 10.88 4.68
C PHE A 663 7.81 9.78 5.18
N THR A 664 7.49 9.14 6.31
CA THR A 664 8.39 8.24 7.04
C THR A 664 7.85 6.82 7.18
N THR A 665 8.66 5.94 7.79
CA THR A 665 8.41 4.51 7.99
C THR A 665 7.10 4.22 8.76
N GLU A 666 6.67 2.96 8.81
CA GLU A 666 5.54 2.50 9.65
C GLU A 666 5.51 3.12 11.07
N ALA A 667 6.66 3.22 11.74
CA ALA A 667 6.75 3.84 13.06
C ALA A 667 6.46 5.36 13.06
N GLY A 668 6.82 6.05 11.99
CA GLY A 668 6.46 7.45 11.75
C GLY A 668 4.99 7.63 11.39
N ARG A 669 4.41 6.71 10.59
CA ARG A 669 2.96 6.68 10.31
C ARG A 669 2.14 6.51 11.60
N ARG A 670 2.54 5.60 12.49
CA ARG A 670 1.93 5.42 13.82
C ARG A 670 2.05 6.67 14.71
N SER A 671 3.07 7.51 14.52
CA SER A 671 3.20 8.77 15.26
C SER A 671 2.12 9.80 14.87
N TYR A 672 1.43 9.61 13.73
CA TYR A 672 0.31 10.43 13.27
C TYR A 672 -1.05 9.72 13.35
N TRP A 673 -1.07 8.39 13.32
CA TRP A 673 -2.30 7.59 13.37
C TRP A 673 -2.65 7.13 14.80
N THR A 674 -2.55 8.07 15.73
CA THR A 674 -2.97 7.97 17.14
C THR A 674 -3.72 9.24 17.50
N ARG A 675 -4.56 9.21 18.52
CA ARG A 675 -5.40 10.35 18.90
C ARG A 675 -4.60 11.63 19.17
N SER A 676 -3.55 11.51 19.98
CA SER A 676 -2.71 12.64 20.37
C SER A 676 -1.80 13.09 19.22
N GLY A 677 -1.28 12.15 18.41
CA GLY A 677 -0.45 12.46 17.25
C GLY A 677 -1.22 13.22 16.16
N ASP A 678 -2.44 12.79 15.87
CA ASP A 678 -3.38 13.43 14.94
C ASP A 678 -3.80 14.84 15.42
N ALA A 679 -4.20 14.96 16.68
CA ALA A 679 -4.52 16.25 17.31
C ALA A 679 -3.32 17.23 17.31
N ALA A 680 -2.12 16.75 17.64
CA ALA A 680 -0.90 17.55 17.62
C ALA A 680 -0.50 17.99 16.20
N ALA A 681 -0.70 17.13 15.19
CA ALA A 681 -0.44 17.42 13.78
C ALA A 681 -1.38 18.51 13.24
N VAL A 682 -2.68 18.40 13.51
CA VAL A 682 -3.68 19.42 13.14
C VAL A 682 -3.39 20.73 13.87
N ALA A 683 -3.05 20.69 15.16
CA ALA A 683 -2.63 21.87 15.92
C ALA A 683 -1.34 22.52 15.36
N GLN A 684 -0.35 21.73 14.94
CA GLN A 684 0.87 22.23 14.30
C GLN A 684 0.56 22.92 12.96
N ALA A 685 -0.33 22.37 12.14
CA ALA A 685 -0.79 23.01 10.91
C ALA A 685 -1.55 24.31 11.18
N ILE A 686 -2.44 24.36 12.18
CA ILE A 686 -3.15 25.60 12.59
C ILE A 686 -2.16 26.68 13.03
N ARG A 687 -1.13 26.34 13.84
CA ARG A 687 -0.07 27.28 14.24
C ARG A 687 0.72 27.82 13.05
N ASN A 688 1.07 26.95 12.09
CA ASN A 688 1.76 27.34 10.87
C ASN A 688 0.90 28.28 10.03
N TRP A 689 -0.36 27.91 9.78
CA TRP A 689 -1.34 28.71 9.06
C TRP A 689 -1.54 30.11 9.67
N LEU A 690 -1.82 30.18 10.98
CA LEU A 690 -2.01 31.45 11.70
C LEU A 690 -0.78 32.36 11.59
N ARG A 691 0.44 31.79 11.60
CA ARG A 691 1.70 32.53 11.48
C ARG A 691 1.92 33.05 10.06
N VAL A 692 1.74 32.19 9.05
CA VAL A 692 1.95 32.53 7.63
C VAL A 692 0.95 33.58 7.15
N HIS A 693 -0.31 33.48 7.56
CA HIS A 693 -1.38 34.40 7.13
C HIS A 693 -1.55 35.65 8.00
N GLY A 694 -0.75 35.82 9.07
CA GLY A 694 -0.82 36.97 9.96
C GLY A 694 -2.09 37.04 10.82
N ARG A 695 -2.66 35.87 11.17
CA ARG A 695 -3.98 35.71 11.78
C ARG A 695 -3.94 35.37 13.27
N GLN A 696 -2.80 35.53 13.93
CA GLN A 696 -2.62 35.18 15.34
C GLN A 696 -3.58 35.94 16.29
N ARG A 697 -4.08 37.12 15.91
CA ARG A 697 -5.04 37.92 16.70
C ARG A 697 -6.52 37.70 16.31
N SER A 698 -6.80 36.86 15.33
CA SER A 698 -8.18 36.61 14.86
C SER A 698 -8.95 35.75 15.85
N PRO A 699 -10.27 36.00 16.04
CA PRO A 699 -11.14 35.05 16.71
C PRO A 699 -11.09 33.70 15.99
N ARG A 700 -10.89 32.62 16.74
CA ARG A 700 -10.60 31.29 16.21
C ARG A 700 -11.69 30.32 16.60
N TYR A 701 -12.21 29.62 15.60
CA TYR A 701 -13.23 28.60 15.79
C TYR A 701 -12.72 27.24 15.29
N LEU A 702 -13.05 26.16 16.01
CA LEU A 702 -12.96 24.80 15.48
C LEU A 702 -14.34 24.37 14.96
N ALA A 703 -14.37 23.65 13.84
CA ALA A 703 -15.56 22.95 13.35
C ALA A 703 -15.20 21.49 13.04
N ALA A 704 -15.88 20.57 13.72
CA ALA A 704 -15.51 19.16 13.71
C ALA A 704 -16.73 18.24 13.59
N GLU A 705 -16.70 17.28 12.68
CA GLU A 705 -17.76 16.27 12.49
C GLU A 705 -17.32 14.89 12.99
N SER A 706 -18.25 14.10 13.56
CA SER A 706 -18.04 12.68 13.87
C SER A 706 -16.83 12.45 14.78
N TYR A 707 -15.93 11.51 14.49
CA TYR A 707 -14.66 11.34 15.22
C TYR A 707 -13.82 12.63 15.33
N GLY A 708 -14.01 13.62 14.45
CA GLY A 708 -13.40 14.93 14.59
C GLY A 708 -13.76 15.61 15.92
N THR A 709 -14.92 15.32 16.52
CA THR A 709 -15.28 15.85 17.85
C THR A 709 -14.38 15.29 18.95
N VAL A 710 -13.89 14.04 18.80
CA VAL A 710 -12.85 13.45 19.67
C VAL A 710 -11.54 14.23 19.49
N ARG A 711 -11.10 14.46 18.24
CA ARG A 711 -9.90 15.27 17.93
C ARG A 711 -9.98 16.67 18.54
N ALA A 712 -11.12 17.35 18.43
CA ALA A 712 -11.33 18.67 19.01
C ALA A 712 -11.20 18.66 20.55
N GLY A 713 -11.76 17.65 21.23
CA GLY A 713 -11.60 17.47 22.67
C GLY A 713 -10.15 17.20 23.09
N VAL A 714 -9.43 16.36 22.36
CA VAL A 714 -7.99 16.10 22.60
C VAL A 714 -7.16 17.36 22.36
N MET A 715 -7.44 18.15 21.31
CA MET A 715 -6.77 19.43 21.07
C MET A 715 -7.00 20.44 22.22
N LEU A 716 -8.23 20.57 22.71
CA LEU A 716 -8.54 21.47 23.83
C LEU A 716 -7.84 21.05 25.14
N ARG A 717 -7.62 19.75 25.34
CA ARG A 717 -6.88 19.19 26.49
C ARG A 717 -5.37 19.40 26.36
N ASP A 718 -4.80 18.98 25.23
CA ASP A 718 -3.37 18.73 25.09
C ASP A 718 -2.62 19.86 24.37
N GLN A 719 -3.31 20.82 23.75
CA GLN A 719 -2.74 21.90 22.93
C GLN A 719 -3.17 23.28 23.46
N GLN A 720 -3.06 23.48 24.78
CA GLN A 720 -3.57 24.66 25.50
C GLN A 720 -2.95 26.01 25.08
N ASP A 721 -1.84 26.00 24.33
CA ASP A 721 -1.27 27.19 23.69
C ASP A 721 -2.15 27.70 22.53
N LEU A 722 -2.91 26.81 21.88
CA LEU A 722 -3.95 27.14 20.92
C LEU A 722 -5.29 27.36 21.64
N ARG A 723 -5.51 28.61 22.07
CA ARG A 723 -6.84 29.06 22.50
C ARG A 723 -7.79 29.28 21.32
N PHE A 724 -9.06 28.99 21.55
CA PHE A 724 -10.18 29.15 20.63
C PHE A 724 -11.32 29.91 21.32
N ASP A 725 -12.05 30.72 20.56
CA ASP A 725 -13.20 31.48 21.03
C ASP A 725 -14.49 30.66 20.93
N GLY A 726 -14.52 29.67 20.03
CA GLY A 726 -15.63 28.72 19.95
C GLY A 726 -15.29 27.37 19.32
N VAL A 727 -16.04 26.34 19.69
CA VAL A 727 -16.03 25.04 19.04
C VAL A 727 -17.43 24.70 18.52
N ILE A 728 -17.49 24.22 17.27
CA ILE A 728 -18.67 23.74 16.56
C ILE A 728 -18.52 22.23 16.41
N LEU A 729 -19.42 21.44 17.01
CA LEU A 729 -19.41 19.98 16.94
C LEU A 729 -20.62 19.47 16.15
N VAL A 730 -20.37 18.68 15.11
CA VAL A 730 -21.38 18.05 14.26
C VAL A 730 -21.36 16.55 14.52
N ALA A 731 -22.51 15.90 14.71
CA ALA A 731 -22.63 14.45 14.89
C ALA A 731 -21.67 13.92 15.99
N VAL A 732 -21.88 14.38 17.21
CA VAL A 732 -20.89 14.26 18.30
C VAL A 732 -20.71 12.82 18.76
N VAL A 733 -19.46 12.35 18.79
CA VAL A 733 -19.12 11.07 19.43
C VAL A 733 -19.27 11.23 20.95
N ALA A 734 -20.34 10.66 21.50
CA ALA A 734 -20.59 10.65 22.94
C ALA A 734 -19.67 9.65 23.66
N GLY A 735 -19.04 10.08 24.73
CA GLY A 735 -18.20 9.23 25.59
C GLY A 735 -19.00 8.26 26.47
N ALA A 736 -18.37 7.16 26.88
CA ALA A 736 -18.93 6.22 27.84
C ALA A 736 -19.02 6.88 29.24
N ALA A 737 -20.21 6.93 29.82
CA ALA A 737 -20.45 7.67 31.07
C ALA A 737 -20.10 6.88 32.35
N SER A 738 -19.50 5.69 32.23
CA SER A 738 -19.17 4.80 33.34
C SER A 738 -17.94 3.96 33.02
N ASN A 739 -17.12 3.70 34.05
CA ASN A 739 -16.02 2.74 33.98
C ASN A 739 -16.50 1.29 34.22
N ASN A 740 -17.76 1.09 34.62
CA ASN A 740 -18.40 -0.22 34.64
C ASN A 740 -18.94 -0.52 33.22
N PRO A 741 -18.48 -1.60 32.54
CA PRO A 741 -18.87 -1.91 31.16
C PRO A 741 -20.37 -2.17 30.97
N ASP A 742 -21.03 -2.81 31.93
CA ASP A 742 -22.47 -3.14 31.84
C ASP A 742 -23.32 -1.87 31.93
N VAL A 743 -22.98 -0.97 32.86
CA VAL A 743 -23.63 0.35 32.97
C VAL A 743 -23.37 1.19 31.71
N ALA A 744 -22.16 1.13 31.14
CA ALA A 744 -21.85 1.82 29.90
C ALA A 744 -22.66 1.27 28.71
N ALA A 745 -22.84 -0.06 28.64
CA ALA A 745 -23.67 -0.71 27.62
C ALA A 745 -25.15 -0.34 27.76
N ASP A 746 -25.72 -0.39 28.96
CA ASP A 746 -27.13 -0.03 29.22
C ASP A 746 -27.43 1.42 28.86
N LEU A 747 -26.50 2.33 29.17
CA LEU A 747 -26.59 3.71 28.73
C LEU A 747 -26.50 3.83 27.19
N ALA A 748 -25.68 3.02 26.51
CA ALA A 748 -25.63 3.02 25.05
C ALA A 748 -26.97 2.57 24.42
N TYR A 749 -27.59 1.50 24.95
CA TYR A 749 -28.91 1.03 24.50
C TYR A 749 -30.02 2.08 24.74
N SER A 750 -30.07 2.68 25.94
CA SER A 750 -30.95 3.82 26.25
C SER A 750 -30.70 5.02 25.32
N GLY A 751 -29.44 5.31 24.99
CA GLY A 751 -29.06 6.42 24.12
C GLY A 751 -29.50 6.27 22.66
N ALA A 752 -29.62 5.05 22.15
CA ALA A 752 -30.00 4.78 20.75
C ALA A 752 -31.52 4.75 20.52
N LEU A 753 -32.32 4.43 21.55
CA LEU A 753 -33.77 4.25 21.42
C LEU A 753 -34.51 5.46 20.81
N PRO A 754 -34.19 6.73 21.15
CA PRO A 754 -34.90 7.88 20.57
C PRO A 754 -34.66 8.05 19.07
N THR A 755 -33.45 7.78 18.58
CA THR A 755 -33.17 7.72 17.12
C THR A 755 -33.97 6.59 16.47
N MET A 756 -33.98 5.39 17.06
CA MET A 756 -34.74 4.25 16.52
C MET A 756 -36.23 4.56 16.40
N ALA A 757 -36.80 5.26 17.39
CA ALA A 757 -38.21 5.69 17.37
C ALA A 757 -38.48 6.77 16.30
N ALA A 758 -37.64 7.81 16.23
CA ALA A 758 -37.72 8.86 15.20
C ALA A 758 -37.66 8.25 13.79
N SER A 759 -36.76 7.30 13.59
CA SER A 759 -36.55 6.61 12.31
C SER A 759 -37.68 5.65 11.97
N ALA A 760 -38.24 4.94 12.95
CA ALA A 760 -39.44 4.13 12.75
C ALA A 760 -40.62 5.02 12.28
N TRP A 761 -40.86 6.17 12.95
CA TRP A 761 -41.87 7.14 12.54
C TRP A 761 -41.69 7.64 11.11
N PHE A 762 -40.46 7.99 10.70
CA PHE A 762 -40.14 8.39 9.32
C PHE A 762 -40.55 7.31 8.30
N HIS A 763 -40.34 6.04 8.61
CA HIS A 763 -40.74 4.91 7.76
C HIS A 763 -42.23 4.53 7.85
N GLY A 764 -43.05 5.33 8.53
CA GLY A 764 -44.48 5.07 8.75
C GLY A 764 -44.76 3.95 9.75
N LYS A 765 -43.78 3.63 10.61
CA LYS A 765 -43.82 2.62 11.68
C LYS A 765 -43.88 3.32 13.05
N GLY A 766 -43.98 2.55 14.14
CA GLY A 766 -43.98 3.08 15.51
C GLY A 766 -45.25 3.86 15.88
N GLU A 767 -45.10 4.88 16.73
CA GLU A 767 -46.21 5.76 17.11
C GLU A 767 -46.71 6.58 15.90
N ARG A 768 -47.98 6.41 15.53
CA ARG A 768 -48.61 7.13 14.40
C ARG A 768 -49.40 8.38 14.79
N ASN A 769 -49.68 8.58 16.07
CA ASN A 769 -50.50 9.70 16.59
C ASN A 769 -49.65 10.94 16.93
N VAL A 770 -48.65 11.24 16.09
CA VAL A 770 -47.62 12.28 16.29
C VAL A 770 -47.26 12.90 14.95
N ARG A 771 -47.18 14.24 14.91
CA ARG A 771 -47.10 15.02 13.67
C ARG A 771 -45.68 15.41 13.28
N THR A 772 -44.74 15.38 14.22
CA THR A 772 -43.36 15.83 14.02
C THR A 772 -42.34 14.83 14.57
N VAL A 773 -41.15 14.79 13.98
CA VAL A 773 -40.05 13.94 14.47
C VAL A 773 -39.65 14.33 15.89
N GLN A 774 -39.76 15.62 16.24
CA GLN A 774 -39.50 16.18 17.56
C GLN A 774 -40.45 15.60 18.62
N GLU A 775 -41.75 15.47 18.33
CA GLU A 775 -42.72 14.84 19.26
C GLU A 775 -42.37 13.38 19.54
N VAL A 776 -42.06 12.60 18.50
CA VAL A 776 -41.69 11.18 18.62
C VAL A 776 -40.41 11.04 19.45
N TYR A 777 -39.40 11.82 19.09
CA TYR A 777 -38.11 11.84 19.77
C TYR A 777 -38.23 12.23 21.24
N ALA A 778 -39.06 13.23 21.58
CA ALA A 778 -39.30 13.65 22.96
C ALA A 778 -39.98 12.55 23.80
N ARG A 779 -41.02 11.89 23.25
CA ARG A 779 -41.69 10.76 23.92
C ARG A 779 -40.76 9.56 24.12
N ALA A 780 -39.97 9.22 23.10
CA ALA A 780 -39.00 8.16 23.18
C ALA A 780 -37.86 8.48 24.16
N THR A 781 -37.41 9.73 24.21
CA THR A 781 -36.40 10.23 25.17
C THR A 781 -36.89 10.14 26.62
N ALA A 782 -38.13 10.56 26.90
CA ALA A 782 -38.71 10.45 28.23
C ALA A 782 -38.78 9.00 28.73
N PHE A 783 -39.20 8.07 27.87
CA PHE A 783 -39.21 6.64 28.18
C PHE A 783 -37.79 6.04 28.30
N ALA A 784 -36.87 6.46 27.42
CA ALA A 784 -35.49 5.97 27.39
C ALA A 784 -34.66 6.36 28.62
N GLY A 785 -34.91 7.54 29.18
CA GLY A 785 -34.27 8.03 30.42
C GLY A 785 -35.01 7.65 31.70
N GLY A 786 -36.27 7.21 31.61
CA GLY A 786 -37.11 6.76 32.72
C GLY A 786 -37.21 5.24 32.77
N ASP A 787 -38.43 4.72 32.58
CA ASP A 787 -38.81 3.31 32.72
C ASP A 787 -37.83 2.33 32.06
N TYR A 788 -37.33 2.61 30.86
CA TYR A 788 -36.42 1.71 30.16
C TYR A 788 -35.08 1.57 30.87
N LEU A 789 -34.47 2.70 31.26
CA LEU A 789 -33.19 2.69 31.98
C LEU A 789 -33.33 2.10 33.40
N ALA A 790 -34.47 2.37 34.06
CA ALA A 790 -34.80 1.76 35.35
C ALA A 790 -34.96 0.23 35.24
N ALA A 791 -35.57 -0.27 34.16
CA ALA A 791 -35.71 -1.70 33.91
C ALA A 791 -34.37 -2.38 33.57
N LEU A 792 -33.51 -1.75 32.77
CA LEU A 792 -32.16 -2.25 32.49
C LEU A 792 -31.34 -2.41 33.78
N GLY A 793 -31.38 -1.40 34.66
CA GLY A 793 -30.66 -1.39 35.95
C GLY A 793 -31.14 -2.42 36.98
N LYS A 794 -32.33 -3.01 36.80
CA LYS A 794 -32.81 -4.15 37.63
C LYS A 794 -32.15 -5.48 37.26
N GLY A 795 -31.58 -5.60 36.06
CA GLY A 795 -30.86 -6.79 35.61
C GLY A 795 -31.70 -8.06 35.74
N ALA A 796 -31.15 -9.08 36.40
CA ALA A 796 -31.83 -10.36 36.65
C ALA A 796 -33.04 -10.25 37.61
N ASN A 797 -33.16 -9.17 38.38
CA ASN A 797 -34.27 -8.93 39.31
C ASN A 797 -35.46 -8.20 38.62
N LEU A 798 -35.47 -8.11 37.29
CA LEU A 798 -36.57 -7.50 36.55
C LEU A 798 -37.76 -8.45 36.45
N GLU A 799 -38.83 -8.13 37.17
CA GLU A 799 -40.07 -8.92 37.19
C GLU A 799 -40.65 -9.16 35.79
N PRO A 800 -41.14 -10.39 35.46
CA PRO A 800 -41.66 -10.71 34.13
C PRO A 800 -42.73 -9.74 33.63
N ALA A 801 -43.69 -9.36 34.48
CA ALA A 801 -44.74 -8.42 34.12
C ALA A 801 -44.21 -7.00 33.84
N GLU A 802 -43.11 -6.59 34.48
CA GLU A 802 -42.47 -5.30 34.20
C GLU A 802 -41.69 -5.35 32.89
N ARG A 803 -40.87 -6.40 32.69
CA ARG A 803 -40.15 -6.68 31.45
C ARG A 803 -41.09 -6.66 30.24
N ASP A 804 -42.24 -7.31 30.35
CA ASP A 804 -43.18 -7.45 29.24
C ASP A 804 -43.88 -6.12 28.92
N ARG A 805 -44.19 -5.28 29.93
CA ARG A 805 -44.65 -3.89 29.71
C ARG A 805 -43.59 -3.03 29.03
N VAL A 806 -42.33 -3.11 29.46
CA VAL A 806 -41.22 -2.34 28.88
C VAL A 806 -40.96 -2.77 27.43
N ALA A 807 -40.97 -4.08 27.15
CA ALA A 807 -40.87 -4.62 25.79
C ALA A 807 -42.03 -4.18 24.89
N ALA A 808 -43.26 -4.17 25.40
CA ALA A 808 -44.42 -3.66 24.66
C ALA A 808 -44.30 -2.15 24.35
N ARG A 809 -43.82 -1.35 25.32
CA ARG A 809 -43.60 0.09 25.13
C ARG A 809 -42.46 0.38 24.15
N MET A 810 -41.36 -0.36 24.22
CA MET A 810 -40.30 -0.33 23.20
C MET A 810 -40.85 -0.67 21.82
N SER A 811 -41.57 -1.79 21.68
CA SER A 811 -42.18 -2.23 20.42
C SER A 811 -43.07 -1.16 19.79
N ALA A 812 -43.89 -0.47 20.60
CA ALA A 812 -44.77 0.61 20.14
C ALA A 812 -43.99 1.82 19.60
N LEU A 813 -42.79 2.09 20.13
CA LEU A 813 -41.93 3.18 19.68
C LEU A 813 -41.10 2.82 18.43
N ILE A 814 -40.48 1.63 18.41
CA ILE A 814 -39.42 1.29 17.43
C ILE A 814 -39.83 0.22 16.39
N SER A 815 -41.02 -0.36 16.51
CA SER A 815 -41.57 -1.41 15.61
C SER A 815 -40.69 -2.65 15.44
N VAL A 816 -40.20 -3.18 16.56
CA VAL A 816 -39.62 -4.53 16.65
C VAL A 816 -40.53 -5.38 17.56
N PRO A 817 -40.87 -6.64 17.22
CA PRO A 817 -41.83 -7.44 18.01
C PRO A 817 -41.42 -7.63 19.48
N PRO A 818 -42.35 -7.57 20.46
CA PRO A 818 -42.01 -7.67 21.89
C PRO A 818 -41.23 -8.93 22.25
N ALA A 819 -41.59 -10.08 21.66
CA ALA A 819 -40.88 -11.35 21.88
C ALA A 819 -39.40 -11.30 21.45
N PHE A 820 -39.07 -10.58 20.36
CA PHE A 820 -37.70 -10.40 19.89
C PHE A 820 -36.89 -9.48 20.81
N ILE A 821 -37.55 -8.48 21.42
CA ILE A 821 -36.99 -7.57 22.42
C ILE A 821 -36.73 -8.30 23.76
N ILE A 822 -37.68 -9.13 24.21
CA ILE A 822 -37.56 -9.96 25.40
C ILE A 822 -36.42 -10.98 25.24
N ALA A 823 -36.32 -11.65 24.08
CA ALA A 823 -35.25 -12.59 23.78
C ALA A 823 -33.83 -11.97 23.78
N ARG A 824 -33.73 -10.64 23.83
CA ARG A 824 -32.48 -9.88 23.93
C ARG A 824 -32.32 -9.18 25.29
N ASN A 825 -33.09 -9.58 26.30
CA ASN A 825 -33.09 -8.97 27.64
C ASN A 825 -33.24 -7.44 27.57
N LEU A 826 -34.15 -6.97 26.71
CA LEU A 826 -34.43 -5.58 26.39
C LEU A 826 -33.28 -4.81 25.70
N ARG A 827 -32.16 -5.45 25.33
CA ARG A 827 -30.96 -4.81 24.78
C ARG A 827 -30.83 -5.07 23.27
N LEU A 828 -31.45 -4.21 22.45
CA LEU A 828 -31.30 -4.30 20.99
C LEU A 828 -30.02 -3.63 20.51
N SER A 829 -29.16 -4.37 19.79
CA SER A 829 -28.05 -3.75 19.05
C SER A 829 -28.56 -2.86 17.90
N LYS A 830 -27.67 -2.03 17.34
CA LYS A 830 -28.01 -1.20 16.18
C LYS A 830 -28.43 -2.08 14.98
N ASP A 831 -27.65 -3.12 14.68
CA ASP A 831 -27.96 -4.08 13.62
C ASP A 831 -29.27 -4.84 13.89
N ASP A 832 -29.57 -5.23 15.14
CA ASP A 832 -30.85 -5.88 15.48
C ASP A 832 -32.05 -5.02 15.09
N TRP A 833 -32.00 -3.71 15.33
CA TRP A 833 -33.09 -2.82 14.94
C TRP A 833 -33.08 -2.57 13.42
N MET A 834 -31.92 -2.19 12.85
CA MET A 834 -31.76 -1.85 11.43
C MET A 834 -32.16 -2.98 10.48
N LEU A 835 -31.92 -4.24 10.87
CA LEU A 835 -32.29 -5.43 10.10
C LEU A 835 -33.74 -5.88 10.32
N ASN A 836 -34.50 -5.34 11.28
CA ASN A 836 -35.85 -5.84 11.60
C ASN A 836 -36.98 -4.81 11.47
N VAL A 837 -36.73 -3.51 11.58
CA VAL A 837 -37.77 -2.46 11.48
C VAL A 837 -38.50 -2.43 10.11
N LEU A 838 -37.84 -2.89 9.04
CA LEU A 838 -38.38 -2.98 7.67
C LEU A 838 -38.37 -4.42 7.11
N ALA A 839 -38.27 -5.44 7.97
CA ALA A 839 -38.17 -6.83 7.53
C ALA A 839 -39.39 -7.30 6.73
N ASP A 840 -40.58 -6.77 6.99
CA ASP A 840 -41.82 -7.02 6.24
C ASP A 840 -41.76 -6.56 4.77
N LYS A 841 -40.84 -5.64 4.45
CA LYS A 841 -40.59 -5.15 3.08
C LYS A 841 -39.36 -5.77 2.43
N ASN A 842 -38.70 -6.74 3.09
CA ASN A 842 -37.38 -7.25 2.73
C ASN A 842 -36.30 -6.14 2.62
N LEU A 843 -36.40 -5.11 3.46
CA LEU A 843 -35.45 -3.99 3.51
C LEU A 843 -34.76 -3.89 4.88
N ARG A 844 -33.60 -3.24 4.87
CA ARG A 844 -32.88 -2.75 6.06
C ARG A 844 -32.63 -1.25 5.95
N THR A 845 -32.35 -0.59 7.06
CA THR A 845 -31.92 0.82 7.06
C THR A 845 -30.39 0.95 7.02
N GLY A 846 -29.92 2.18 6.80
CA GLY A 846 -28.57 2.62 7.15
C GLY A 846 -28.36 2.89 8.65
N MET A 847 -27.13 3.24 9.02
CA MET A 847 -26.72 3.61 10.39
C MET A 847 -26.32 5.09 10.50
N LEU A 848 -25.62 5.61 9.50
CA LEU A 848 -25.30 7.04 9.35
C LEU A 848 -26.55 7.83 8.94
N ASP A 849 -27.37 7.27 8.04
CA ASP A 849 -28.71 7.76 7.71
C ASP A 849 -29.71 6.61 7.70
N THR A 850 -30.52 6.51 8.76
CA THR A 850 -31.56 5.48 8.90
C THR A 850 -32.72 5.65 7.91
N ARG A 851 -32.80 6.79 7.20
CA ARG A 851 -33.77 7.01 6.11
C ARG A 851 -33.37 6.27 4.83
N VAL A 852 -32.07 6.06 4.61
CA VAL A 852 -31.54 5.29 3.47
C VAL A 852 -31.84 3.81 3.70
N THR A 853 -32.32 3.13 2.66
CA THR A 853 -32.67 1.71 2.73
C THR A 853 -31.97 0.89 1.64
N ALA A 854 -31.68 -0.37 1.93
CA ALA A 854 -31.23 -1.35 0.95
C ALA A 854 -31.94 -2.70 1.16
N VAL A 855 -31.76 -3.63 0.22
CA VAL A 855 -32.20 -5.03 0.36
C VAL A 855 -31.65 -5.61 1.67
N ARG A 856 -32.51 -6.30 2.40
CA ARG A 856 -32.17 -6.93 3.67
C ARG A 856 -31.27 -8.14 3.45
N ASP A 857 -30.02 -8.01 3.91
CA ASP A 857 -29.04 -9.09 3.96
C ASP A 857 -28.57 -9.23 5.41
N THR A 858 -28.88 -10.37 6.03
CA THR A 858 -28.55 -10.66 7.44
C THR A 858 -27.10 -11.11 7.63
N THR A 859 -26.34 -11.38 6.56
CA THR A 859 -24.90 -11.69 6.63
C THR A 859 -24.04 -10.42 6.74
N LYS A 860 -24.62 -9.26 6.41
CA LYS A 860 -23.94 -7.96 6.36
C LYS A 860 -24.26 -7.13 7.59
N THR A 861 -23.41 -7.18 8.62
CA THR A 861 -23.56 -6.40 9.86
C THR A 861 -22.47 -5.34 10.00
N GLY A 862 -22.64 -4.41 10.95
CA GLY A 862 -21.67 -3.37 11.27
C GLY A 862 -21.57 -2.23 10.26
N GLY A 863 -20.82 -1.19 10.65
CA GLY A 863 -20.76 0.09 9.92
C GLY A 863 -20.20 -0.02 8.49
N LEU A 864 -19.23 -0.90 8.22
CA LEU A 864 -18.66 -1.06 6.87
C LEU A 864 -19.68 -1.56 5.82
N ASN A 865 -20.79 -2.16 6.27
CA ASN A 865 -21.88 -2.64 5.42
C ASN A 865 -23.08 -1.67 5.37
N ASP A 866 -22.93 -0.44 5.88
CA ASP A 866 -24.01 0.54 5.91
C ASP A 866 -24.44 1.00 4.49
N PRO A 867 -25.71 0.80 4.09
CA PRO A 867 -26.30 1.35 2.87
C PRO A 867 -25.99 2.83 2.59
N SER A 868 -25.83 3.65 3.64
CA SER A 868 -25.49 5.08 3.52
C SER A 868 -24.16 5.33 2.78
N PHE A 869 -23.23 4.37 2.74
CA PHE A 869 -22.00 4.48 1.94
C PHE A 869 -22.23 4.26 0.44
N ASN A 870 -23.17 3.38 0.05
CA ASN A 870 -23.34 2.94 -1.35
C ASN A 870 -24.22 3.86 -2.21
N GLY A 871 -24.99 4.78 -1.60
CA GLY A 871 -25.91 5.64 -2.36
C GLY A 871 -26.49 6.83 -1.58
N GLY A 872 -25.90 7.20 -0.44
CA GLY A 872 -26.36 8.31 0.40
C GLY A 872 -25.54 9.60 0.23
N ALA A 873 -26.01 10.68 0.88
CA ALA A 873 -25.46 12.04 0.81
C ALA A 873 -23.99 12.21 1.26
N MET A 874 -23.35 11.14 1.76
CA MET A 874 -21.93 11.11 2.12
C MET A 874 -20.99 10.80 0.94
N GLY A 875 -21.49 10.27 -0.18
CA GLY A 875 -20.73 10.18 -1.45
C GLY A 875 -19.44 9.34 -1.43
N PHE A 876 -19.24 8.49 -0.42
CA PHE A 876 -18.08 7.59 -0.32
C PHE A 876 -18.26 6.35 -1.23
N GLY A 877 -18.07 6.52 -2.55
CA GLY A 877 -18.10 5.41 -3.50
C GLY A 877 -17.23 4.23 -3.02
N THR A 878 -17.81 3.03 -2.95
CA THR A 878 -17.31 1.86 -2.20
C THR A 878 -16.10 1.13 -2.80
N SER A 879 -15.27 1.85 -3.54
CA SER A 879 -14.06 1.38 -4.24
C SER A 879 -12.86 1.04 -3.32
N MET A 880 -13.09 0.69 -2.05
CA MET A 880 -12.06 0.20 -1.11
C MET A 880 -12.39 -1.12 -0.42
N LEU A 881 -13.58 -1.70 -0.63
CA LEU A 881 -13.74 -3.14 -0.42
C LEU A 881 -13.11 -3.85 -1.63
N ALA A 882 -12.09 -4.67 -1.39
CA ALA A 882 -11.59 -5.57 -2.40
C ALA A 882 -12.73 -6.51 -2.85
N PRO A 883 -12.90 -6.83 -4.16
CA PRO A 883 -13.92 -7.79 -4.64
C PRO A 883 -13.72 -9.25 -4.20
N SER A 884 -12.96 -9.50 -3.12
CA SER A 884 -12.52 -10.82 -2.66
C SER A 884 -13.37 -11.42 -1.53
N LEU A 885 -14.40 -10.72 -1.04
CA LEU A 885 -15.26 -11.18 0.06
C LEU A 885 -16.76 -11.29 -0.30
N LEU A 886 -17.12 -11.02 -1.55
CA LEU A 886 -18.49 -11.20 -2.06
C LEU A 886 -18.43 -12.12 -3.29
N ALA A 887 -18.69 -13.40 -3.06
CA ALA A 887 -19.00 -14.33 -4.14
C ALA A 887 -20.43 -14.04 -4.63
N GLY A 888 -20.57 -13.66 -5.90
CA GLY A 888 -21.86 -13.26 -6.47
C GLY A 888 -21.65 -12.26 -7.60
N GLU A 889 -21.95 -12.71 -8.82
CA GLU A 889 -21.73 -12.02 -10.09
C GLU A 889 -22.15 -10.54 -10.11
N THR A 890 -21.25 -9.68 -10.58
CA THR A 890 -21.51 -8.64 -11.60
C THR A 890 -20.19 -8.03 -12.05
N SER A 891 -20.14 -7.49 -13.27
CA SER A 891 -18.91 -6.93 -13.86
C SER A 891 -18.32 -5.78 -13.03
N PRO A 892 -16.98 -5.61 -12.98
CA PRO A 892 -16.38 -4.50 -12.24
C PRO A 892 -16.83 -3.16 -12.85
N PRO A 893 -17.46 -2.26 -12.08
CA PRO A 893 -17.79 -0.93 -12.57
C PRO A 893 -16.51 -0.11 -12.83
N PRO A 894 -16.52 0.82 -13.80
CA PRO A 894 -15.41 1.77 -13.96
C PRO A 894 -15.25 2.60 -12.69
N THR A 895 -14.00 2.81 -12.25
CA THR A 895 -13.66 3.44 -10.97
C THR A 895 -14.17 4.88 -10.84
N PRO A 896 -15.12 5.18 -9.93
CA PRO A 896 -15.43 6.54 -9.54
C PRO A 896 -14.56 6.88 -8.31
N ARG A 897 -13.36 7.41 -8.57
CA ARG A 897 -12.70 8.34 -7.62
C ARG A 897 -13.68 9.49 -7.35
N ALA A 898 -13.60 10.21 -6.24
CA ALA A 898 -14.46 11.40 -6.04
C ALA A 898 -14.09 12.51 -7.05
N PRO A 899 -14.75 12.65 -8.22
CA PRO A 899 -14.15 13.36 -9.35
C PRO A 899 -14.30 14.87 -9.16
N ALA A 900 -15.45 15.29 -8.65
CA ALA A 900 -15.84 16.67 -8.46
C ALA A 900 -14.84 17.46 -7.58
N LEU A 901 -14.49 16.94 -6.40
CA LEU A 901 -13.55 17.62 -5.50
C LEU A 901 -12.12 17.59 -6.06
N GLU A 902 -11.63 16.44 -6.53
CA GLU A 902 -10.27 16.37 -7.08
C GLU A 902 -10.11 17.26 -8.31
N ALA A 903 -11.10 17.27 -9.22
CA ALA A 903 -11.14 18.16 -10.37
C ALA A 903 -11.26 19.63 -9.94
N TYR A 904 -12.11 19.97 -8.96
CA TYR A 904 -12.22 21.33 -8.44
C TYR A 904 -10.87 21.83 -7.87
N LEU A 905 -10.17 21.03 -7.08
CA LEU A 905 -8.84 21.39 -6.54
C LEU A 905 -7.79 21.50 -7.65
N LYS A 906 -7.71 20.55 -8.59
CA LYS A 906 -6.68 20.51 -9.64
C LYS A 906 -6.92 21.47 -10.80
N ARG A 907 -8.16 21.59 -11.28
CA ARG A 907 -8.56 22.41 -12.45
C ARG A 907 -8.90 23.84 -12.03
N ASP A 908 -9.81 24.00 -11.06
CA ASP A 908 -10.42 25.30 -10.77
C ASP A 908 -9.58 26.09 -9.76
N LEU A 909 -9.07 25.43 -8.72
CA LEU A 909 -8.10 26.01 -7.77
C LEU A 909 -6.64 25.85 -8.24
N ARG A 910 -6.40 25.16 -9.36
CA ARG A 910 -5.09 25.01 -10.04
C ARG A 910 -4.00 24.32 -9.20
N PHE A 911 -4.38 23.48 -8.22
CA PHE A 911 -3.41 22.76 -7.38
C PHE A 911 -2.71 21.65 -8.18
N LYS A 912 -1.40 21.82 -8.41
CA LYS A 912 -0.58 20.88 -9.18
C LYS A 912 -0.04 19.78 -8.27
N THR A 913 -0.59 18.57 -8.41
CA THR A 913 -0.08 17.36 -7.74
C THR A 913 -0.30 16.12 -8.59
N LEU A 914 0.63 15.16 -8.49
CA LEU A 914 0.49 13.82 -9.07
C LEU A 914 -0.35 12.89 -8.18
N GLU A 915 -0.55 13.24 -6.91
CA GLU A 915 -1.36 12.49 -5.96
C GLU A 915 -2.84 12.43 -6.37
N SER A 916 -3.52 11.32 -6.04
CA SER A 916 -4.98 11.24 -6.05
C SER A 916 -5.56 11.67 -4.68
N TYR A 917 -6.75 12.24 -4.66
CA TYR A 917 -7.40 12.73 -3.45
C TYR A 917 -8.04 11.58 -2.66
N ARG A 918 -7.67 11.40 -1.38
CA ARG A 918 -8.15 10.32 -0.51
C ARG A 918 -9.27 10.79 0.41
N THR A 919 -10.51 10.79 -0.07
CA THR A 919 -11.74 11.17 0.69
C THR A 919 -11.89 10.37 2.00
N LEU A 920 -11.59 9.07 1.94
CA LEU A 920 -11.59 8.14 3.05
C LEU A 920 -10.38 7.19 2.90
N ASN A 921 -9.76 6.84 4.01
CA ASN A 921 -8.63 5.91 4.09
C ASN A 921 -8.85 4.96 5.27
N LEU A 922 -9.34 3.74 4.99
CA LEU A 922 -9.69 2.74 6.00
C LEU A 922 -8.46 2.04 6.61
N ASP A 923 -7.28 2.11 5.98
CA ASP A 923 -6.03 1.58 6.58
C ASP A 923 -5.75 2.27 7.92
N ILE A 924 -6.08 3.56 8.03
CA ILE A 924 -5.96 4.37 9.25
C ILE A 924 -6.90 3.85 10.33
N ASN A 925 -8.12 3.44 9.96
CA ASN A 925 -9.13 2.94 10.88
C ASN A 925 -8.72 1.60 11.52
N ILE A 926 -8.13 0.69 10.72
CA ILE A 926 -7.71 -0.65 11.15
C ILE A 926 -6.60 -0.60 12.21
N VAL A 927 -5.74 0.42 12.18
CA VAL A 927 -4.59 0.56 13.10
C VAL A 927 -4.79 1.63 14.17
N TRP A 928 -6.01 2.17 14.31
CA TRP A 928 -6.26 3.30 15.19
C TRP A 928 -6.41 2.91 16.66
N ASP A 929 -5.91 3.78 17.54
CA ASP A 929 -6.10 3.67 18.98
C ASP A 929 -7.50 4.15 19.42
N HIS A 930 -8.31 3.19 19.88
CA HIS A 930 -9.69 3.38 20.31
C HIS A 930 -9.89 3.47 21.84
N GLU A 931 -8.84 3.60 22.67
CA GLU A 931 -8.96 3.73 24.14
C GLU A 931 -9.39 5.14 24.62
N GLY A 932 -10.36 5.25 25.55
CA GLY A 932 -10.60 6.48 26.33
C GLY A 932 -11.59 7.52 25.78
N GLY A 933 -12.65 7.11 25.06
CA GLY A 933 -13.64 8.05 24.47
C GLY A 933 -14.48 8.87 25.47
N SER A 934 -14.49 8.52 26.75
CA SER A 934 -15.16 9.27 27.84
C SER A 934 -14.47 10.60 28.17
N GLU A 935 -13.15 10.68 28.00
CA GLU A 935 -12.34 11.81 28.44
C GLU A 935 -12.58 13.09 27.63
N THR A 936 -12.94 12.97 26.34
CA THR A 936 -13.01 14.13 25.44
C THR A 936 -14.19 15.06 25.75
N ASN A 937 -15.32 14.52 26.20
CA ASN A 937 -16.47 15.34 26.60
C ASN A 937 -16.15 16.13 27.88
N SER A 938 -15.47 15.47 28.82
CA SER A 938 -14.95 16.09 30.05
C SER A 938 -13.88 17.15 29.75
N ALA A 939 -13.00 16.90 28.77
CA ALA A 939 -11.97 17.85 28.33
C ALA A 939 -12.57 19.12 27.73
N ILE A 940 -13.62 19.01 26.89
CA ILE A 940 -14.35 20.19 26.37
C ILE A 940 -14.96 20.99 27.52
N ALA A 941 -15.62 20.32 28.47
CA ALA A 941 -16.22 20.98 29.63
C ALA A 941 -15.16 21.64 30.55
N ALA A 942 -13.99 21.01 30.73
CA ALA A 942 -12.86 21.57 31.47
C ALA A 942 -12.29 22.81 30.76
N ALA A 943 -11.99 22.72 29.46
CA ALA A 943 -11.51 23.84 28.67
C ALA A 943 -12.50 25.02 28.67
N MET A 944 -13.81 24.76 28.63
CA MET A 944 -14.82 25.83 28.79
C MET A 944 -14.79 26.46 30.19
N ARG A 945 -14.53 25.71 31.26
CA ARG A 945 -14.38 26.27 32.62
C ARG A 945 -13.11 27.10 32.76
N GLU A 946 -12.00 26.64 32.20
CA GLU A 946 -10.69 27.33 32.19
C GLU A 946 -10.64 28.55 31.27
N GLN A 947 -11.45 28.56 30.20
CA GLN A 947 -11.50 29.63 29.20
C GLN A 947 -12.92 30.23 29.19
N PRO A 948 -13.20 31.29 29.98
CA PRO A 948 -14.53 31.91 30.07
C PRO A 948 -15.09 32.43 28.75
N ALA A 949 -14.22 32.81 27.81
CA ALA A 949 -14.59 33.25 26.46
C ALA A 949 -15.00 32.10 25.54
N LEU A 950 -14.58 30.86 25.81
CA LEU A 950 -14.85 29.71 24.94
C LEU A 950 -16.34 29.37 24.96
N ARG A 951 -16.95 29.34 23.78
CA ARG A 951 -18.35 28.96 23.54
C ARG A 951 -18.43 27.60 22.84
N LEU A 952 -19.51 26.87 23.06
CA LEU A 952 -19.79 25.60 22.36
C LEU A 952 -21.06 25.75 21.51
N PHE A 953 -21.00 25.32 20.26
CA PHE A 953 -22.15 25.02 19.43
C PHE A 953 -22.11 23.52 19.13
N TRP A 954 -23.23 22.81 19.25
CA TRP A 954 -23.29 21.44 18.75
C TRP A 954 -24.61 21.14 18.04
N THR A 955 -24.52 20.23 17.06
CA THR A 955 -25.63 19.85 16.19
C THR A 955 -25.63 18.36 15.92
N GLY A 956 -26.83 17.78 15.77
CA GLY A 956 -27.02 16.37 15.48
C GLY A 956 -28.35 16.11 14.79
N GLY A 957 -28.39 15.03 14.00
CA GLY A 957 -29.56 14.61 13.25
C GLY A 957 -30.42 13.59 14.01
N TYR A 958 -31.75 13.75 13.98
CA TYR A 958 -32.67 12.77 14.58
C TYR A 958 -32.61 11.36 13.93
N PHE A 959 -32.05 11.25 12.72
CA PHE A 959 -31.92 10.00 11.96
C PHE A 959 -30.51 9.41 11.96
N ASP A 960 -29.63 9.93 12.82
CA ASP A 960 -28.28 9.40 13.04
C ASP A 960 -28.27 8.33 14.14
N LEU A 961 -28.03 7.08 13.74
CA LEU A 961 -27.86 5.95 14.68
C LEU A 961 -26.38 5.66 14.97
N THR A 962 -25.44 6.31 14.27
CA THR A 962 -24.01 6.22 14.53
C THR A 962 -23.65 7.01 15.79
N THR A 963 -24.07 8.27 15.86
CA THR A 963 -23.94 9.16 17.02
C THR A 963 -25.31 9.68 17.50
N PRO A 964 -26.11 8.82 18.18
CA PRO A 964 -27.45 9.19 18.64
C PRO A 964 -27.45 10.44 19.53
N VAL A 965 -28.27 11.42 19.16
CA VAL A 965 -28.38 12.73 19.83
C VAL A 965 -28.58 12.58 21.34
N HIS A 966 -29.42 11.64 21.79
CA HIS A 966 -29.74 11.50 23.21
C HIS A 966 -28.52 11.05 24.05
N ALA A 967 -27.62 10.25 23.46
CA ALA A 967 -26.37 9.88 24.11
C ALA A 967 -25.47 11.10 24.34
N VAL A 968 -25.44 12.05 23.39
CA VAL A 968 -24.69 13.31 23.49
C VAL A 968 -25.28 14.21 24.56
N GLU A 969 -26.61 14.44 24.54
CA GLU A 969 -27.30 15.27 25.54
C GLU A 969 -27.03 14.80 26.97
N ARG A 970 -27.13 13.49 27.19
CA ARG A 970 -26.89 12.87 28.49
C ARG A 970 -25.42 12.99 28.91
N ALA A 971 -24.48 12.69 28.01
CA ALA A 971 -23.05 12.80 28.30
C ALA A 971 -22.65 14.26 28.64
N PHE A 972 -23.17 15.25 27.91
CA PHE A 972 -22.90 16.67 28.19
C PHE A 972 -23.50 17.14 29.52
N LYS A 973 -24.69 16.64 29.89
CA LYS A 973 -25.28 16.87 31.22
C LYS A 973 -24.41 16.25 32.33
N GLN A 974 -23.95 15.02 32.14
CA GLN A 974 -23.14 14.29 33.13
C GLN A 974 -21.76 14.92 33.40
N VAL A 975 -21.08 15.48 32.39
CA VAL A 975 -19.78 16.17 32.57
C VAL A 975 -19.90 17.63 33.07
N GLY A 976 -21.12 18.09 33.34
CA GLY A 976 -21.39 19.47 33.76
C GLY A 976 -21.00 20.50 32.69
N MET A 977 -21.41 20.28 31.44
CA MET A 977 -21.13 21.20 30.34
C MET A 977 -21.74 22.59 30.63
N PRO A 978 -20.99 23.71 30.51
CA PRO A 978 -21.48 25.04 30.88
C PRO A 978 -22.64 25.58 30.00
N ALA A 979 -23.87 25.22 30.35
CA ALA A 979 -25.08 25.45 29.56
C ALA A 979 -25.26 26.90 29.05
N ALA A 980 -24.95 27.92 29.87
CA ALA A 980 -25.04 29.33 29.48
C ALA A 980 -24.12 29.73 28.31
N ARG A 981 -23.13 28.90 27.96
CA ARG A 981 -22.23 29.07 26.81
C ARG A 981 -22.33 27.94 25.79
N THR A 982 -23.38 27.11 25.87
CA THR A 982 -23.66 26.01 24.93
C THR A 982 -24.92 26.31 24.12
N THR A 983 -24.79 26.31 22.79
CA THR A 983 -25.88 26.41 21.83
C THR A 983 -26.11 25.06 21.17
N VAL A 984 -27.37 24.67 20.95
CA VAL A 984 -27.76 23.37 20.42
C VAL A 984 -28.67 23.53 19.21
N ALA A 985 -28.38 22.79 18.13
CA ALA A 985 -29.22 22.72 16.95
C ALA A 985 -29.56 21.25 16.63
N LEU A 986 -30.79 20.81 16.90
CA LEU A 986 -31.23 19.47 16.52
C LEU A 986 -32.03 19.55 15.22
N LEU A 987 -31.63 18.76 14.23
CA LEU A 987 -32.11 18.89 12.85
C LEU A 987 -32.84 17.61 12.39
N PRO A 988 -33.86 17.72 11.50
CA PRO A 988 -34.56 16.59 10.87
C PRO A 988 -33.70 15.88 9.80
N ALA A 989 -32.42 15.70 10.11
CA ALA A 989 -31.37 15.19 9.24
C ALA A 989 -30.71 13.95 9.86
N ALA A 990 -29.68 13.45 9.19
CA ALA A 990 -28.89 12.29 9.55
C ALA A 990 -27.51 12.70 10.13
N HIS A 991 -26.51 11.80 10.09
CA HIS A 991 -25.15 12.07 10.59
C HIS A 991 -24.57 13.36 9.97
N SER A 992 -24.54 13.43 8.64
CA SER A 992 -24.25 14.67 7.92
C SER A 992 -25.49 15.54 7.88
N VAL A 993 -25.63 16.39 8.91
CA VAL A 993 -26.78 17.30 9.11
C VAL A 993 -26.98 18.34 7.99
N PHE A 994 -26.06 18.40 7.04
CA PHE A 994 -26.07 19.25 5.85
C PHE A 994 -26.42 18.48 4.56
N ALA A 995 -26.94 17.26 4.67
CA ALA A 995 -27.31 16.43 3.52
C ALA A 995 -28.44 17.00 2.64
N ASP A 996 -29.32 17.83 3.21
CA ASP A 996 -30.44 18.48 2.52
C ASP A 996 -30.41 20.01 2.68
N GLU A 997 -30.89 20.73 1.66
CA GLU A 997 -30.84 22.20 1.57
C GLU A 997 -31.56 22.90 2.74
N ALA A 998 -32.68 22.33 3.21
CA ALA A 998 -33.41 22.88 4.35
C ALA A 998 -32.57 22.84 5.63
N SER A 999 -31.91 21.71 5.91
CA SER A 999 -31.04 21.57 7.08
C SER A 999 -29.73 22.38 6.93
N GLN A 1000 -29.18 22.48 5.72
CA GLN A 1000 -28.08 23.42 5.41
C GLN A 1000 -28.47 24.87 5.73
N GLN A 1001 -29.64 25.32 5.27
CA GLN A 1001 -30.12 26.69 5.50
C GLN A 1001 -30.30 27.00 6.99
N ILE A 1002 -30.89 26.07 7.76
CA ILE A 1002 -31.06 26.21 9.21
C ILE A 1002 -29.71 26.28 9.91
N LEU A 1003 -28.80 25.35 9.62
CA LEU A 1003 -27.46 25.30 10.22
C LEU A 1003 -26.67 26.57 9.89
N ALA A 1004 -26.61 26.97 8.62
CA ALA A 1004 -25.88 28.16 8.17
C ALA A 1004 -26.38 29.43 8.86
N LYS A 1005 -27.71 29.61 8.97
CA LYS A 1005 -28.32 30.74 9.68
C LYS A 1005 -27.89 30.76 11.15
N GLN A 1006 -27.97 29.64 11.85
CA GLN A 1006 -27.60 29.57 13.26
C GLN A 1006 -26.11 29.79 13.49
N LEU A 1007 -25.24 29.22 12.63
CA LEU A 1007 -23.79 29.44 12.71
C LEU A 1007 -23.42 30.90 12.43
N ARG A 1008 -24.05 31.58 11.45
CA ARG A 1008 -23.87 33.03 11.23
C ARG A 1008 -24.26 33.85 12.46
N THR A 1009 -25.38 33.55 13.09
CA THR A 1009 -25.83 34.23 14.33
C THR A 1009 -24.94 33.93 15.53
N TRP A 1010 -24.29 32.76 15.58
CA TRP A 1010 -23.45 32.37 16.72
C TRP A 1010 -22.00 32.88 16.61
N ILE A 1011 -21.46 32.99 15.39
CA ILE A 1011 -20.09 33.48 15.09
C ILE A 1011 -19.99 35.01 15.15
N ARG A 1012 -21.06 35.72 14.74
CA ARG A 1012 -21.19 37.18 14.85
C ARG A 1012 -21.40 37.60 16.30
#